data_AF-A0A5B9M4J6-F1
#
_entry.id   AF-A0A5B9M4J6-F1
#
_cell.length_a   1.000
_cell.length_b   1.000
_cell.length_c   1.000
_cell.angle_alpha   90.00
_cell.angle_beta   90.00
_cell.angle_gamma   90.00
#
_symmetry.space_group_name_H-M   'P 1'
#
loop_
_entity.id
_entity.type
_entity.pdbx_description
1 polymer ?
#
loop_
_entity_poly.entity_id
_entity_poly.type
_entity_poly.pdbx_seq_one_letter_code
_entity_poly.pdbx_strand_id
1 'polypeptide(L)'
;MPPGSPAERHEENGWRTRAAELIREQFIAELSPDIVHLGSLFEGYVDDAVTSIGLFDTNFLTAVTLHDLIPIVDPKRYLSELRPRRHWLRRAQFLKRADLLLSVSEYSKREAIQWLGISPEKIAVMMAGATENFVPASSHTIEHEILRRKFNLRKKFILHVGAVDPRKNVDFIFKALSTLSSDEQNVYQVVFVGRLFDEEVSRLRLAAARLGIDTTRLVFCQFVSEDDLVTLYQMCTAVVFPSTHEGFGLPALEGMAAGAPTFVANATSLPEVVGSAEQTFDPYDPKDLGKKLSRLLRDPEYYRSLKTNGLARASELTWERSADVALDSFEKLSEERSLPLRAVHKITGPMLSIRQKPKLAFVSPLPGINSGIATYSGKLLRELACHYEIECVPLPGQIITDEWILANFVIRDTGFFKRNSDDYEEIIYSVGNNEHCFYVIDLLKKIRGAVILHDYFLSDLYNFVSSTGVLPEEDFFRVLYKTNGISALLEERSLGRNHAVTKFPCNAEIFENASGIIVHSKWAYNQAISLYGKALQEKISIIPHLKNIQESSARVSARQALKLNDDDYLVCVFGYIQARKRPEEIINAWKDSNLSKHQNAKLVFVGELEKSSFGNHIQDMCCEYGISITGYVSDAIYQNYVNAADLAIQLRKESRGETSGTILDCMASGVPVIVQGDGAFLELSLKEELTFGPNVHHKTLQSVLDAVAQAPESYKTLGEEGRKSISKFHRGEDVARQIQSFLAALPASPDGGRQVLLKALTEFTAPKSPDKDDWERTAHAINFQQPALRQRQILYDVTVLAESDAKTGIQRVVRGVLASLFASPPKGYRIEPVRMDGNRLVYARQFSTNVFGAPTWVYPDSPVEFDKDDIYLSIDWVPDRLKNIEEVLLDLRRAGGKVVICVHDLLPLELPQYFPNSMENTTEQWFQCVLRVATQIVCVSQTTAEKVNFFAHALSIKPSQPIALDYFPLAADLANSKPSKGIPSYGSQLLSKLKTSTSFLMVGTIEPRKGYRDILEAMRELWSKGGKEILIFVGKKGWMMDDLCTEIEADPEFNKKLYWLSGISDEFLDSLYQNTSALIAASEGEGFGLPLVEAAHHKCHLIARDISVFREVAGEGAFYFKGPTPSKISEELQQWVRLYKKGQAPHPRNTVTTTWKNSTEILLERIFGDDHYGFLNS
;
A
#
# COMPACT_ATOMS: atom_id res chain seq x y z
N MET A 1 -8.85 -3.33 11.29
CA MET A 1 -9.18 -2.25 12.26
C MET A 1 -10.64 -2.39 12.67
N PRO A 2 -11.03 -2.07 13.91
CA PRO A 2 -12.44 -2.04 14.30
C PRO A 2 -13.16 -0.82 13.66
N PRO A 3 -14.49 -0.84 13.54
CA PRO A 3 -15.28 0.24 12.94
C PRO A 3 -15.46 1.47 13.87
N GLY A 4 -14.46 1.77 14.70
CA GLY A 4 -14.50 2.70 15.84
C GLY A 4 -14.18 2.00 17.17
N SER A 5 -14.16 2.73 18.29
CA SER A 5 -13.89 2.15 19.62
C SER A 5 -14.92 1.06 19.97
N PRO A 6 -14.49 -0.20 20.19
CA PRO A 6 -15.36 -1.29 20.61
C PRO A 6 -15.39 -1.50 22.14
N ALA A 7 -14.79 -0.63 22.95
CA ALA A 7 -14.71 -0.79 24.40
C ALA A 7 -16.10 -0.95 25.05
N GLU A 8 -16.36 -2.11 25.65
CA GLU A 8 -17.69 -2.52 26.16
C GLU A 8 -18.12 -1.82 27.47
N ARG A 9 -17.23 -1.07 28.13
CA ARG A 9 -17.61 -0.22 29.28
C ARG A 9 -18.65 0.83 28.87
N HIS A 10 -18.62 1.24 27.60
CA HIS A 10 -19.53 2.18 26.96
C HIS A 10 -20.68 1.42 26.28
N GLU A 11 -21.91 1.63 26.74
CA GLU A 11 -23.07 0.84 26.29
C GLU A 11 -23.42 1.09 24.81
N GLU A 12 -23.14 2.30 24.34
CA GLU A 12 -23.29 2.72 22.95
C GLU A 12 -22.40 1.95 21.97
N ASN A 13 -21.33 1.31 22.45
CA ASN A 13 -20.39 0.58 21.61
C ASN A 13 -20.82 -0.87 21.32
N GLY A 14 -21.89 -1.39 21.93
CA GLY A 14 -22.26 -2.80 21.80
C GLY A 14 -22.43 -3.28 20.35
N TRP A 15 -22.90 -2.40 19.46
CA TRP A 15 -22.94 -2.70 18.03
C TRP A 15 -21.55 -2.76 17.39
N ARG A 16 -20.69 -1.78 17.68
CA ARG A 16 -19.31 -1.72 17.17
C ARG A 16 -18.49 -2.91 17.65
N THR A 17 -18.62 -3.31 18.91
CA THR A 17 -17.97 -4.52 19.45
C THR A 17 -18.33 -5.73 18.60
N ARG A 18 -19.62 -5.92 18.31
CA ARG A 18 -20.06 -7.08 17.55
C ARG A 18 -19.63 -7.05 16.09
N ALA A 19 -19.78 -5.90 15.44
CA ALA A 19 -19.29 -5.72 14.08
C ALA A 19 -17.78 -6.00 14.01
N ALA A 20 -17.00 -5.50 14.97
CA ALA A 20 -15.57 -5.76 15.04
C ALA A 20 -15.24 -7.25 15.22
N GLU A 21 -15.98 -7.99 16.04
CA GLU A 21 -15.78 -9.44 16.22
C GLU A 21 -16.04 -10.23 14.94
N LEU A 22 -17.12 -9.92 14.22
CA LEU A 22 -17.45 -10.56 12.95
C LEU A 22 -16.40 -10.23 11.89
N ILE A 23 -16.04 -8.95 11.75
CA ILE A 23 -15.00 -8.49 10.81
C ILE A 23 -13.65 -9.16 11.13
N ARG A 24 -13.32 -9.29 12.42
CA ARG A 24 -12.08 -9.96 12.87
C ARG A 24 -12.07 -11.43 12.51
N GLU A 25 -13.10 -12.20 12.85
CA GLU A 25 -13.11 -13.64 12.56
C GLU A 25 -13.15 -13.93 11.06
N GLN A 26 -13.91 -13.16 10.28
CA GLN A 26 -13.92 -13.31 8.83
C GLN A 26 -12.53 -13.03 8.23
N PHE A 27 -11.87 -11.95 8.67
CA PHE A 27 -10.51 -11.64 8.22
C PHE A 27 -9.52 -12.78 8.54
N ILE A 28 -9.58 -13.34 9.74
CA ILE A 28 -8.71 -14.45 10.13
C ILE A 28 -9.01 -15.70 9.28
N ALA A 29 -10.28 -15.97 8.96
CA ALA A 29 -10.65 -17.07 8.08
C ALA A 29 -10.09 -16.90 6.66
N GLU A 30 -10.06 -15.67 6.14
CA GLU A 30 -9.47 -15.36 4.83
C GLU A 30 -7.97 -15.60 4.78
N LEU A 31 -7.25 -15.43 5.90
CA LEU A 31 -5.83 -15.78 5.99
C LEU A 31 -5.58 -17.29 5.93
N SER A 32 -6.62 -18.11 6.14
CA SER A 32 -6.56 -19.57 6.20
C SER A 32 -5.41 -20.14 7.07
N PRO A 33 -5.24 -19.68 8.33
CA PRO A 33 -4.19 -20.16 9.21
C PRO A 33 -4.47 -21.60 9.68
N ASP A 34 -3.44 -22.35 10.07
CA ASP A 34 -3.65 -23.64 10.72
C ASP A 34 -4.25 -23.46 12.12
N ILE A 35 -3.64 -22.57 12.92
CA ILE A 35 -4.00 -22.29 14.30
C ILE A 35 -3.95 -20.78 14.58
N VAL A 36 -4.91 -20.30 15.37
CA VAL A 36 -4.98 -18.93 15.89
C VAL A 36 -4.83 -18.97 17.40
N HIS A 37 -3.71 -18.46 17.91
CA HIS A 37 -3.42 -18.38 19.35
C HIS A 37 -3.82 -17.02 19.93
N LEU A 38 -4.69 -17.04 20.94
CA LEU A 38 -5.14 -15.88 21.71
C LEU A 38 -4.43 -15.84 23.06
N GLY A 39 -3.44 -14.95 23.19
CA GLY A 39 -2.67 -14.78 24.44
C GLY A 39 -3.43 -14.15 25.61
N SER A 40 -4.47 -13.34 25.33
CA SER A 40 -5.42 -12.84 26.33
C SER A 40 -6.81 -12.72 25.71
N LEU A 41 -7.79 -13.43 26.28
CA LEU A 41 -9.16 -13.48 25.75
C LEU A 41 -10.09 -12.44 26.39
N PHE A 42 -9.78 -11.97 27.61
CA PHE A 42 -10.68 -11.18 28.45
C PHE A 42 -10.51 -9.65 28.30
N GLU A 43 -9.73 -9.20 27.31
CA GLU A 43 -9.61 -7.77 26.98
C GLU A 43 -10.88 -7.22 26.27
N GLY A 44 -10.92 -5.91 26.05
CA GLY A 44 -12.01 -5.24 25.31
C GLY A 44 -13.11 -4.63 26.18
N TYR A 45 -13.01 -4.71 27.52
CA TYR A 45 -13.95 -4.03 28.41
C TYR A 45 -13.60 -2.54 28.55
N VAL A 46 -12.36 -2.23 28.91
CA VAL A 46 -11.90 -0.85 29.14
C VAL A 46 -11.12 -0.27 27.96
N ASP A 47 -10.66 -1.12 27.06
CA ASP A 47 -9.86 -0.81 25.88
C ASP A 47 -10.55 -1.28 24.60
N ASP A 48 -9.89 -1.01 23.47
CA ASP A 48 -10.41 -1.29 22.13
C ASP A 48 -9.99 -2.67 21.59
N ALA A 49 -9.54 -3.58 22.47
CA ALA A 49 -9.17 -4.94 22.05
C ALA A 49 -10.40 -5.73 21.61
N VAL A 50 -10.24 -6.51 20.53
CA VAL A 50 -11.31 -7.33 19.96
C VAL A 50 -10.85 -8.78 19.92
N THR A 51 -11.57 -9.63 20.66
CA THR A 51 -11.37 -11.08 20.67
C THR A 51 -12.71 -11.76 20.38
N SER A 52 -12.69 -12.96 19.81
CA SER A 52 -13.90 -13.79 19.66
C SER A 52 -13.50 -15.17 19.17
N ILE A 53 -14.36 -16.17 19.44
CA ILE A 53 -14.19 -17.55 18.99
C ILE A 53 -15.56 -18.12 18.57
N GLY A 54 -15.63 -18.72 17.38
CA GLY A 54 -16.77 -19.49 16.91
C GLY A 54 -18.01 -18.63 16.67
N LEU A 55 -17.85 -17.50 15.98
CA LEU A 55 -18.95 -16.75 15.38
C LEU A 55 -19.25 -17.22 13.95
N PHE A 56 -18.25 -17.76 13.26
CA PHE A 56 -18.38 -18.47 12.00
C PHE A 56 -17.89 -19.92 12.14
N ASP A 57 -18.37 -20.80 11.25
CA ASP A 57 -17.73 -22.10 11.03
C ASP A 57 -16.44 -21.84 10.25
N THR A 58 -15.29 -22.07 10.89
CA THR A 58 -13.97 -21.69 10.35
C THR A 58 -13.11 -22.91 10.01
N ASN A 59 -12.23 -22.72 9.02
CA ASN A 59 -11.29 -23.74 8.56
C ASN A 59 -10.03 -23.86 9.44
N PHE A 60 -9.84 -22.96 10.40
CA PHE A 60 -8.70 -22.93 11.31
C PHE A 60 -9.04 -23.42 12.72
N LEU A 61 -8.02 -23.75 13.51
CA LEU A 61 -8.14 -24.14 14.92
C LEU A 61 -7.86 -22.95 15.85
N THR A 62 -8.36 -23.00 17.08
CA THR A 62 -8.19 -21.93 18.07
C THR A 62 -7.55 -22.43 19.36
N ALA A 63 -6.49 -21.73 19.77
CA ALA A 63 -5.83 -21.94 21.05
C ALA A 63 -5.93 -20.69 21.93
N VAL A 64 -6.14 -20.85 23.24
CA VAL A 64 -6.24 -19.72 24.18
C VAL A 64 -5.33 -19.92 25.37
N THR A 65 -4.52 -18.92 25.73
CA THR A 65 -3.80 -18.94 27.01
C THR A 65 -4.76 -18.65 28.16
N LEU A 66 -4.89 -19.62 29.07
CA LEU A 66 -5.69 -19.53 30.27
C LEU A 66 -4.82 -19.12 31.46
N HIS A 67 -4.90 -17.82 31.80
CA HIS A 67 -4.20 -17.24 32.96
C HIS A 67 -4.85 -17.65 34.28
N ASP A 68 -6.09 -17.22 34.52
CA ASP A 68 -6.87 -17.54 35.71
C ASP A 68 -8.38 -17.40 35.47
N LEU A 69 -9.17 -17.87 36.44
CA LEU A 69 -10.62 -17.68 36.49
C LEU A 69 -11.04 -17.00 37.80
N ILE A 70 -10.18 -16.17 38.40
CA ILE A 70 -10.40 -15.53 39.70
C ILE A 70 -11.80 -14.87 39.82
N PRO A 71 -12.31 -14.16 38.79
CA PRO A 71 -13.61 -13.52 38.91
C PRO A 71 -14.81 -14.46 39.12
N ILE A 72 -14.76 -15.71 38.63
CA ILE A 72 -15.85 -16.68 38.86
C ILE A 72 -15.75 -17.37 40.22
N VAL A 73 -14.55 -17.37 40.82
CA VAL A 73 -14.29 -17.94 42.14
C VAL A 73 -14.80 -17.02 43.25
N ASP A 74 -14.62 -15.71 43.10
CA ASP A 74 -15.19 -14.69 44.01
C ASP A 74 -16.08 -13.68 43.24
N PRO A 75 -17.24 -14.13 42.73
CA PRO A 75 -18.11 -13.30 41.88
C PRO A 75 -18.72 -12.14 42.67
N LYS A 76 -18.84 -12.24 44.00
CA LYS A 76 -19.33 -11.15 44.84
C LYS A 76 -18.37 -9.97 44.85
N ARG A 77 -17.06 -10.23 44.77
CA ARG A 77 -16.05 -9.17 44.73
C ARG A 77 -15.82 -8.64 43.31
N TYR A 78 -15.67 -9.53 42.33
CA TYR A 78 -15.20 -9.14 40.99
C TYR A 78 -16.31 -9.00 39.94
N LEU A 79 -17.48 -9.61 40.16
CA LEU A 79 -18.61 -9.63 39.20
C LEU A 79 -19.90 -9.08 39.83
N SER A 80 -19.80 -8.19 40.81
CA SER A 80 -20.95 -7.55 41.48
C SER A 80 -21.71 -6.60 40.55
N GLU A 81 -20.98 -5.89 39.69
CA GLU A 81 -21.54 -4.98 38.71
C GLU A 81 -22.03 -5.71 37.46
N LEU A 82 -23.20 -5.33 36.95
CA LEU A 82 -23.88 -6.04 35.86
C LEU A 82 -23.08 -6.04 34.55
N ARG A 83 -22.42 -4.93 34.19
CA ARG A 83 -21.74 -4.77 32.91
C ARG A 83 -20.42 -5.56 32.83
N PRO A 84 -19.45 -5.39 33.76
CA PRO A 84 -18.26 -6.23 33.79
C PRO A 84 -18.61 -7.72 33.87
N ARG A 85 -19.66 -8.07 34.64
CA ARG A 85 -20.17 -9.44 34.72
C ARG A 85 -20.63 -9.99 33.38
N ARG A 86 -21.44 -9.24 32.62
CA ARG A 86 -21.91 -9.66 31.29
C ARG A 86 -20.75 -9.85 30.32
N HIS A 87 -19.81 -8.91 30.29
CA HIS A 87 -18.62 -9.00 29.45
C HIS A 87 -17.80 -10.25 29.81
N TRP A 88 -17.45 -10.42 31.09
CA TRP A 88 -16.64 -11.55 31.54
C TRP A 88 -17.31 -12.90 31.25
N LEU A 89 -18.62 -13.04 31.52
CA LEU A 89 -19.36 -14.28 31.23
C LEU A 89 -19.40 -14.59 29.72
N ARG A 90 -19.51 -13.56 28.87
CA ARG A 90 -19.48 -13.70 27.42
C ARG A 90 -18.11 -14.19 26.94
N ARG A 91 -17.01 -13.59 27.46
CA ARG A 91 -15.63 -14.03 27.17
C ARG A 91 -15.35 -15.45 27.69
N ALA A 92 -15.83 -15.80 28.88
CA ALA A 92 -15.71 -17.14 29.43
C ALA A 92 -16.42 -18.20 28.56
N GLN A 93 -17.49 -17.84 27.86
CA GLN A 93 -18.15 -18.74 26.91
C GLN A 93 -17.25 -19.06 25.70
N PHE A 94 -16.38 -18.14 25.27
CA PHE A 94 -15.43 -18.40 24.19
C PHE A 94 -14.37 -19.43 24.59
N LEU A 95 -13.95 -19.51 25.85
CA LEU A 95 -13.05 -20.57 26.33
C LEU A 95 -13.62 -21.98 26.06
N LYS A 96 -14.94 -22.16 26.14
CA LYS A 96 -15.59 -23.44 25.85
C LYS A 96 -15.60 -23.80 24.37
N ARG A 97 -15.50 -22.79 23.50
CA ARG A 97 -15.48 -22.95 22.04
C ARG A 97 -14.08 -23.18 21.50
N ALA A 98 -13.05 -22.84 22.27
CA ALA A 98 -11.68 -23.09 21.90
C ALA A 98 -11.41 -24.58 21.67
N ASP A 99 -10.53 -24.87 20.72
CA ASP A 99 -10.07 -26.22 20.44
C ASP A 99 -9.02 -26.66 21.48
N LEU A 100 -8.18 -25.72 21.92
CA LEU A 100 -7.13 -25.92 22.91
C LEU A 100 -7.05 -24.76 23.92
N LEU A 101 -6.85 -25.09 25.19
CA LEU A 101 -6.45 -24.15 26.24
C LEU A 101 -5.02 -24.45 26.69
N LEU A 102 -4.19 -23.40 26.68
CA LEU A 102 -2.84 -23.42 27.23
C LEU A 102 -2.88 -22.82 28.64
N SER A 103 -2.96 -23.67 29.66
CA SER A 103 -3.03 -23.22 31.04
C SER A 103 -1.66 -22.89 31.60
N VAL A 104 -1.58 -21.77 32.31
CA VAL A 104 -0.35 -21.35 32.99
C VAL A 104 -0.07 -22.14 34.28
N SER A 105 -0.98 -23.01 34.74
CA SER A 105 -0.77 -23.83 35.94
C SER A 105 -1.69 -25.05 35.96
N GLU A 106 -1.33 -26.10 36.70
CA GLU A 106 -2.23 -27.23 36.96
C GLU A 106 -3.45 -26.80 37.79
N TYR A 107 -3.28 -25.78 38.63
CA TYR A 107 -4.41 -25.17 39.35
C TYR A 107 -5.41 -24.49 38.40
N SER A 108 -4.97 -23.61 37.50
CA SER A 108 -5.85 -22.94 36.52
C SER A 108 -6.54 -23.96 35.59
N LYS A 109 -5.86 -25.05 35.21
CA LYS A 109 -6.48 -26.18 34.49
C LYS A 109 -7.64 -26.79 35.27
N ARG A 110 -7.45 -27.07 36.57
CA ARG A 110 -8.52 -27.59 37.44
C ARG A 110 -9.70 -26.62 37.54
N GLU A 111 -9.44 -25.33 37.60
CA GLU A 111 -10.51 -24.32 37.63
C GLU A 111 -11.33 -24.30 36.35
N ALA A 112 -10.71 -24.39 35.18
CA ALA A 112 -11.44 -24.48 33.91
C ALA A 112 -12.32 -25.74 33.83
N ILE A 113 -11.84 -26.87 34.33
CA ILE A 113 -12.64 -28.11 34.41
C ILE A 113 -13.81 -27.91 35.37
N GLN A 114 -13.54 -27.43 36.59
CA GLN A 114 -14.53 -27.30 37.65
C GLN A 114 -15.62 -26.26 37.34
N TRP A 115 -15.22 -25.05 36.92
CA TRP A 115 -16.12 -23.91 36.82
C TRP A 115 -16.73 -23.74 35.43
N LEU A 116 -16.02 -24.18 34.39
CA LEU A 116 -16.48 -24.05 33.00
C LEU A 116 -16.88 -25.40 32.37
N GLY A 117 -16.54 -26.53 32.99
CA GLY A 117 -16.86 -27.86 32.46
C GLY A 117 -16.06 -28.20 31.19
N ILE A 118 -14.84 -27.68 31.06
CA ILE A 118 -13.98 -27.91 29.90
C ILE A 118 -13.29 -29.27 30.03
N SER A 119 -13.25 -30.03 28.94
CA SER A 119 -12.64 -31.37 28.91
C SER A 119 -11.14 -31.29 29.21
N PRO A 120 -10.59 -32.14 30.10
CA PRO A 120 -9.16 -32.14 30.42
C PRO A 120 -8.23 -32.34 29.21
N GLU A 121 -8.71 -33.05 28.18
CA GLU A 121 -8.00 -33.36 26.94
C GLU A 121 -7.79 -32.12 26.07
N LYS A 122 -8.63 -31.08 26.25
CA LYS A 122 -8.48 -29.78 25.60
C LYS A 122 -7.52 -28.84 26.32
N ILE A 123 -6.88 -29.26 27.42
CA ILE A 123 -6.07 -28.38 28.26
C ILE A 123 -4.64 -28.92 28.42
N ALA A 124 -3.68 -28.22 27.81
CA ALA A 124 -2.25 -28.42 28.03
C ALA A 124 -1.74 -27.43 29.09
N VAL A 125 -0.84 -27.87 29.97
CA VAL A 125 -0.25 -27.03 31.02
C VAL A 125 1.15 -26.64 30.57
N MET A 126 1.31 -25.39 30.13
CA MET A 126 2.60 -24.88 29.63
C MET A 126 3.45 -24.22 30.72
N MET A 127 2.83 -23.85 31.86
CA MET A 127 3.44 -23.01 32.89
C MET A 127 3.90 -21.65 32.35
N ALA A 128 4.66 -20.86 33.10
CA ALA A 128 5.27 -19.63 32.61
C ALA A 128 6.77 -19.58 32.95
N GLY A 129 7.50 -18.68 32.28
CA GLY A 129 8.94 -18.53 32.43
C GLY A 129 9.37 -17.27 33.19
N ALA A 130 10.62 -17.26 33.67
CA ALA A 130 11.31 -16.02 34.04
C ALA A 130 12.06 -15.45 32.83
N THR A 131 12.04 -14.12 32.66
CA THR A 131 12.88 -13.44 31.66
C THR A 131 14.37 -13.59 32.03
N GLU A 132 15.25 -13.67 31.02
CA GLU A 132 16.69 -13.93 31.21
C GLU A 132 17.41 -12.90 32.10
N ASN A 133 16.87 -11.69 32.25
CA ASN A 133 17.47 -10.65 33.10
C ASN A 133 17.30 -10.92 34.61
N PHE A 134 16.36 -11.78 35.02
CA PHE A 134 16.17 -12.16 36.42
C PHE A 134 17.21 -13.20 36.84
N VAL A 135 18.44 -12.75 37.05
CA VAL A 135 19.57 -13.59 37.47
C VAL A 135 20.14 -13.15 38.81
N PRO A 136 20.85 -14.03 39.53
CA PRO A 136 21.54 -13.65 40.76
C PRO A 136 22.59 -12.56 40.50
N ALA A 137 22.74 -11.63 41.45
CA ALA A 137 23.83 -10.66 41.40
C ALA A 137 25.19 -11.34 41.51
N SER A 138 26.12 -10.98 40.63
CA SER A 138 27.51 -11.49 40.64
C SER A 138 28.35 -10.88 41.77
N SER A 139 28.04 -9.64 42.20
CA SER A 139 28.67 -8.96 43.34
C SER A 139 27.84 -7.75 43.81
N HIS A 140 28.27 -7.07 44.88
CA HIS A 140 27.65 -5.81 45.31
C HIS A 140 28.07 -4.67 44.37
N THR A 141 27.15 -4.19 43.54
CA THR A 141 27.45 -3.19 42.50
C THR A 141 27.09 -1.75 42.91
N ILE A 142 27.47 -0.77 42.09
CA ILE A 142 27.15 0.65 42.32
C ILE A 142 25.64 0.92 42.21
N GLU A 143 24.94 0.14 41.37
CA GLU A 143 23.50 0.17 41.18
C GLU A 143 22.76 -0.17 42.49
N HIS A 144 23.26 -1.14 43.28
CA HIS A 144 22.70 -1.44 44.60
C HIS A 144 22.73 -0.21 45.53
N GLU A 145 23.84 0.52 45.57
CA GLU A 145 23.97 1.72 46.42
C GLU A 145 23.07 2.87 45.94
N ILE A 146 22.94 3.03 44.62
CA ILE A 146 22.04 4.00 44.00
C ILE A 146 20.59 3.68 44.41
N LEU A 147 20.14 2.44 44.28
CA LEU A 147 18.78 2.03 44.66
C LEU A 147 18.54 2.19 46.17
N ARG A 148 19.52 1.83 47.02
CA ARG A 148 19.40 2.02 48.47
C ARG A 148 19.12 3.48 48.83
N ARG A 149 19.80 4.41 48.17
CA ARG A 149 19.57 5.85 48.38
C ARG A 149 18.25 6.30 47.78
N LYS A 150 17.95 5.88 46.54
CA LYS A 150 16.73 6.23 45.80
C LYS A 150 15.45 5.88 46.58
N PHE A 151 15.38 4.68 47.14
CA PHE A 151 14.20 4.18 47.86
C PHE A 151 14.35 4.18 49.39
N ASN A 152 15.42 4.79 49.92
CA ASN A 152 15.67 4.88 51.37
C ASN A 152 15.74 3.49 52.08
N LEU A 153 16.42 2.52 51.47
CA LEU A 153 16.59 1.15 51.95
C LEU A 153 17.81 1.05 52.88
N ARG A 154 17.58 1.33 54.17
CA ARG A 154 18.60 1.41 55.23
C ARG A 154 18.86 0.08 55.95
N LYS A 155 17.98 -0.90 55.80
CA LYS A 155 18.06 -2.21 56.49
C LYS A 155 17.97 -3.37 55.50
N LYS A 156 18.12 -4.60 56.02
CA LYS A 156 17.62 -5.80 55.36
C LYS A 156 16.12 -5.62 55.12
N PHE A 157 15.57 -6.16 54.04
CA PHE A 157 14.15 -5.97 53.74
C PHE A 157 13.48 -7.20 53.17
N ILE A 158 12.19 -7.30 53.46
CA ILE A 158 11.24 -8.23 52.83
C ILE A 158 10.61 -7.49 51.66
N LEU A 159 10.60 -8.14 50.49
CA LEU A 159 10.04 -7.58 49.27
C LEU A 159 8.68 -8.22 48.98
N HIS A 160 7.70 -7.38 48.66
CA HIS A 160 6.42 -7.77 48.09
C HIS A 160 6.22 -7.04 46.77
N VAL A 161 5.92 -7.78 45.71
CA VAL A 161 5.71 -7.24 44.36
C VAL A 161 4.27 -7.55 43.94
N GLY A 162 3.50 -6.50 43.66
CA GLY A 162 2.10 -6.63 43.24
C GLY A 162 1.18 -5.52 43.76
N ALA A 163 -0.05 -5.50 43.23
CA ALA A 163 -1.12 -4.61 43.70
C ALA A 163 -1.69 -5.05 45.06
N VAL A 164 -2.38 -4.14 45.76
CA VAL A 164 -3.00 -4.42 47.08
C VAL A 164 -4.46 -4.86 46.90
N ASP A 165 -4.64 -5.97 46.20
CA ASP A 165 -5.94 -6.66 46.14
C ASP A 165 -6.14 -7.54 47.39
N PRO A 166 -7.37 -7.65 47.95
CA PRO A 166 -7.65 -8.52 49.09
C PRO A 166 -7.13 -9.96 48.95
N ARG A 167 -7.13 -10.55 47.74
CA ARG A 167 -6.61 -11.90 47.48
C ARG A 167 -5.10 -11.99 47.65
N LYS A 168 -4.38 -10.88 47.49
CA LYS A 168 -2.91 -10.82 47.68
C LYS A 168 -2.55 -10.91 49.16
N ASN A 169 -3.53 -10.71 50.07
CA ASN A 169 -3.42 -10.91 51.51
C ASN A 169 -2.20 -10.19 52.12
N VAL A 170 -1.91 -8.99 51.63
CA VAL A 170 -0.68 -8.24 51.93
C VAL A 170 -0.50 -7.96 53.43
N ASP A 171 -1.59 -7.71 54.15
CA ASP A 171 -1.61 -7.48 55.60
C ASP A 171 -1.05 -8.67 56.40
N PHE A 172 -1.04 -9.87 55.81
CA PHE A 172 -0.49 -11.08 56.43
C PHE A 172 1.00 -10.95 56.75
N ILE A 173 1.75 -10.16 55.98
CA ILE A 173 3.17 -9.90 56.25
C ILE A 173 3.32 -9.26 57.63
N PHE A 174 2.48 -8.28 57.98
CA PHE A 174 2.53 -7.62 59.28
C PHE A 174 2.11 -8.55 60.41
N LYS A 175 1.10 -9.40 60.17
CA LYS A 175 0.68 -10.42 61.15
C LYS A 175 1.83 -11.38 61.44
N ALA A 176 2.54 -11.84 60.42
CA ALA A 176 3.68 -12.73 60.59
C ALA A 176 4.84 -12.05 61.34
N LEU A 177 5.17 -10.80 60.97
CA LEU A 177 6.20 -10.02 61.68
C LEU A 177 5.86 -9.79 63.16
N SER A 178 4.58 -9.64 63.51
CA SER A 178 4.14 -9.47 64.91
C SER A 178 4.35 -10.72 65.78
N THR A 179 4.63 -11.88 65.18
CA THR A 179 4.95 -13.11 65.90
C THR A 179 6.44 -13.28 66.22
N LEU A 180 7.30 -12.42 65.64
CA LEU A 180 8.74 -12.40 65.90
C LEU A 180 9.06 -11.70 67.23
N SER A 181 10.24 -11.96 67.79
CA SER A 181 10.76 -11.14 68.89
C SER A 181 10.98 -9.69 68.42
N SER A 182 10.89 -8.71 69.32
CA SER A 182 11.05 -7.28 68.96
C SER A 182 12.39 -7.00 68.27
N ASP A 183 13.47 -7.70 68.65
CA ASP A 183 14.79 -7.57 68.03
C ASP A 183 14.78 -8.08 66.58
N GLU A 184 14.24 -9.28 66.33
CA GLU A 184 14.12 -9.86 64.98
C GLU A 184 13.16 -9.08 64.10
N GLN A 185 12.04 -8.65 64.68
CA GLN A 185 11.08 -7.79 64.03
C GLN A 185 11.80 -6.54 63.52
N ASN A 186 12.64 -5.88 64.32
CA ASN A 186 13.30 -4.61 63.99
C ASN A 186 14.44 -4.68 62.95
N VAL A 187 14.84 -5.88 62.53
CA VAL A 187 15.86 -6.10 61.48
C VAL A 187 15.34 -5.70 60.09
N TYR A 188 14.05 -5.91 59.81
CA TYR A 188 13.51 -5.81 58.44
C TYR A 188 12.87 -4.44 58.12
N GLN A 189 13.09 -3.90 56.93
CA GLN A 189 12.10 -3.05 56.25
C GLN A 189 11.12 -3.93 55.46
N VAL A 190 9.92 -3.43 55.19
CA VAL A 190 8.99 -4.08 54.25
C VAL A 190 8.84 -3.16 53.05
N VAL A 191 9.26 -3.66 51.89
CA VAL A 191 9.28 -2.91 50.62
C VAL A 191 8.15 -3.44 49.75
N PHE A 192 7.26 -2.54 49.35
CA PHE A 192 6.18 -2.80 48.41
C PHE A 192 6.54 -2.20 47.05
N VAL A 193 6.50 -3.03 46.01
CA VAL A 193 6.71 -2.61 44.62
C VAL A 193 5.43 -2.88 43.84
N GLY A 194 4.91 -1.85 43.19
CA GLY A 194 3.69 -1.95 42.40
C GLY A 194 2.93 -0.63 42.36
N ARG A 195 1.83 -0.62 41.62
CA ARG A 195 0.90 0.51 41.61
C ARG A 195 0.08 0.48 42.89
N LEU A 196 0.28 1.48 43.75
CA LEU A 196 -0.34 1.61 45.06
C LEU A 196 -0.97 2.99 45.17
N PHE A 197 -2.26 3.05 45.45
CA PHE A 197 -2.97 4.30 45.68
C PHE A 197 -2.78 4.78 47.12
N ASP A 198 -2.90 6.09 47.36
CA ASP A 198 -2.66 6.70 48.67
C ASP A 198 -3.55 6.10 49.79
N GLU A 199 -4.78 5.69 49.44
CA GLU A 199 -5.70 5.00 50.34
C GLU A 199 -5.17 3.63 50.76
N GLU A 200 -4.60 2.87 49.82
CA GLU A 200 -4.03 1.55 50.08
C GLU A 200 -2.77 1.65 50.94
N VAL A 201 -1.90 2.63 50.66
CA VAL A 201 -0.73 2.95 51.47
C VAL A 201 -1.14 3.31 52.90
N SER A 202 -2.16 4.16 53.05
CA SER A 202 -2.69 4.56 54.35
C SER A 202 -3.30 3.37 55.11
N ARG A 203 -4.04 2.51 54.41
CA ARG A 203 -4.62 1.27 54.97
C ARG A 203 -3.54 0.32 55.48
N LEU A 204 -2.46 0.11 54.70
CA LEU A 204 -1.33 -0.73 55.09
C LEU A 204 -0.56 -0.16 56.29
N ARG A 205 -0.33 1.15 56.34
CA ARG A 205 0.28 1.82 57.51
C ARG A 205 -0.57 1.63 58.77
N LEU A 206 -1.88 1.78 58.66
CA LEU A 206 -2.79 1.56 59.79
C LEU A 206 -2.80 0.09 60.24
N ALA A 207 -2.81 -0.86 59.31
CA ALA A 207 -2.74 -2.28 59.61
C ALA A 207 -1.44 -2.65 60.34
N ALA A 208 -0.31 -2.12 59.88
CA ALA A 208 0.99 -2.29 60.53
C ALA A 208 1.02 -1.70 61.94
N ALA A 209 0.54 -0.46 62.12
CA ALA A 209 0.50 0.21 63.43
C ALA A 209 -0.35 -0.55 64.46
N ARG A 210 -1.51 -1.11 64.05
CA ARG A 210 -2.38 -1.92 64.92
C ARG A 210 -1.72 -3.19 65.44
N LEU A 211 -0.72 -3.70 64.72
CA LEU A 211 0.04 -4.90 65.06
C LEU A 211 1.39 -4.59 65.73
N GLY A 212 1.62 -3.33 66.13
CA GLY A 212 2.86 -2.91 66.78
C GLY A 212 4.07 -2.86 65.84
N ILE A 213 3.86 -2.78 64.53
CA ILE A 213 4.93 -2.59 63.55
C ILE A 213 5.17 -1.09 63.34
N ASP A 214 6.41 -0.64 63.53
CA ASP A 214 6.81 0.74 63.24
C ASP A 214 6.64 1.06 61.75
N THR A 215 5.74 2.01 61.46
CA THR A 215 5.34 2.38 60.10
C THR A 215 6.43 3.09 59.31
N THR A 216 7.46 3.63 59.97
CA THR A 216 8.63 4.24 59.30
C THR A 216 9.48 3.20 58.56
N ARG A 217 9.24 1.91 58.79
CA ARG A 217 9.92 0.78 58.16
C ARG A 217 9.24 0.28 56.89
N LEU A 218 8.06 0.83 56.56
CA LEU A 218 7.35 0.51 55.33
C LEU A 218 7.82 1.43 54.21
N VAL A 219 8.31 0.84 53.13
CA VAL A 219 8.78 1.55 51.95
C VAL A 219 7.86 1.21 50.78
N PHE A 220 7.32 2.24 50.13
CA PHE A 220 6.40 2.09 49.01
C PHE A 220 7.08 2.62 47.76
N CYS A 221 7.49 1.73 46.87
CA CYS A 221 8.18 2.04 45.63
C CYS A 221 7.15 2.07 44.50
N GLN A 222 6.68 3.25 44.13
CA GLN A 222 5.83 3.45 42.96
C GLN A 222 6.71 3.54 41.70
N PHE A 223 6.23 2.98 40.58
CA PHE A 223 6.85 3.07 39.25
C PHE A 223 8.34 2.69 39.24
N VAL A 224 8.60 1.39 39.36
CA VAL A 224 9.96 0.80 39.34
C VAL A 224 10.24 0.30 37.92
N SER A 225 11.40 0.63 37.35
CA SER A 225 11.85 0.06 36.06
C SER A 225 12.14 -1.43 36.21
N GLU A 226 12.15 -2.18 35.10
CA GLU A 226 12.48 -3.60 35.14
C GLU A 226 13.88 -3.85 35.73
N ASP A 227 14.88 -3.07 35.34
CA ASP A 227 16.25 -3.14 35.89
C ASP A 227 16.29 -2.88 37.40
N ASP A 228 15.55 -1.86 37.87
CA ASP A 228 15.44 -1.58 39.31
C ASP A 228 14.75 -2.73 40.04
N LEU A 229 13.73 -3.36 39.42
CA LEU A 229 13.00 -4.48 39.99
C LEU A 229 13.89 -5.73 40.13
N VAL A 230 14.67 -6.07 39.10
CA VAL A 230 15.69 -7.14 39.16
C VAL A 230 16.65 -6.87 40.31
N THR A 231 17.15 -5.64 40.40
CA THR A 231 18.08 -5.20 41.45
C THR A 231 17.44 -5.32 42.85
N LEU A 232 16.17 -4.97 43.00
CA LEU A 232 15.43 -5.12 44.26
C LEU A 232 15.29 -6.59 44.67
N TYR A 233 15.01 -7.49 43.73
CA TYR A 233 14.98 -8.93 44.00
C TYR A 233 16.35 -9.43 44.47
N GLN A 234 17.44 -9.05 43.79
CA GLN A 234 18.81 -9.43 44.15
C GLN A 234 19.23 -8.94 45.56
N MET A 235 18.76 -7.76 45.96
CA MET A 235 19.11 -7.13 47.24
C MET A 235 18.24 -7.60 48.43
N CYS A 236 17.04 -8.11 48.16
CA CYS A 236 16.10 -8.41 49.22
C CYS A 236 16.58 -9.60 50.09
N THR A 237 16.14 -9.63 51.34
CA THR A 237 16.44 -10.77 52.22
C THR A 237 15.49 -11.93 51.97
N ALA A 238 14.22 -11.63 51.67
CA ALA A 238 13.24 -12.59 51.21
C ALA A 238 12.17 -11.89 50.38
N VAL A 239 11.64 -12.60 49.39
CA VAL A 239 10.37 -12.25 48.74
C VAL A 239 9.25 -12.93 49.51
N VAL A 240 8.20 -12.20 49.86
CA VAL A 240 7.02 -12.77 50.50
C VAL A 240 5.79 -12.49 49.65
N PHE A 241 5.16 -13.56 49.18
CA PHE A 241 3.99 -13.52 48.31
C PHE A 241 2.81 -14.26 48.97
N PRO A 242 2.05 -13.60 49.86
CA PRO A 242 1.04 -14.24 50.71
C PRO A 242 -0.31 -14.46 50.03
N SER A 243 -0.37 -14.36 48.70
CA SER A 243 -1.61 -14.43 47.94
C SER A 243 -2.39 -15.71 48.19
N THR A 244 -3.66 -15.57 48.58
CA THR A 244 -4.58 -16.71 48.77
C THR A 244 -5.13 -17.26 47.47
N HIS A 245 -4.95 -16.54 46.34
CA HIS A 245 -5.40 -16.99 45.03
C HIS A 245 -4.57 -16.37 43.89
N GLU A 246 -3.98 -17.21 43.03
CA GLU A 246 -3.22 -16.81 41.83
C GLU A 246 -3.39 -17.83 40.68
N GLY A 247 -3.32 -17.33 39.45
CA GLY A 247 -3.21 -18.17 38.25
C GLY A 247 -1.86 -18.86 38.10
N PHE A 248 -0.76 -18.16 38.37
CA PHE A 248 0.60 -18.73 38.39
C PHE A 248 1.46 -18.15 39.54
N GLY A 249 1.73 -16.84 39.48
CA GLY A 249 2.58 -16.16 40.47
C GLY A 249 3.98 -15.83 39.96
N LEU A 250 4.07 -15.14 38.81
CA LEU A 250 5.33 -14.67 38.22
C LEU A 250 6.31 -14.02 39.21
N PRO A 251 5.87 -13.12 40.14
CA PRO A 251 6.80 -12.52 41.11
C PRO A 251 7.54 -13.53 42.01
N ALA A 252 6.93 -14.68 42.29
CA ALA A 252 7.59 -15.73 43.06
C ALA A 252 8.71 -16.40 42.25
N LEU A 253 8.44 -16.67 40.96
CA LEU A 253 9.41 -17.22 40.03
C LEU A 253 10.56 -16.23 39.76
N GLU A 254 10.26 -14.97 39.47
CA GLU A 254 11.24 -13.89 39.29
C GLU A 254 12.16 -13.75 40.50
N GLY A 255 11.60 -13.76 41.72
CA GLY A 255 12.38 -13.72 42.95
C GLY A 255 13.34 -14.90 43.10
N MET A 256 12.88 -16.12 42.76
CA MET A 256 13.73 -17.31 42.78
C MET A 256 14.84 -17.25 41.72
N ALA A 257 14.51 -16.80 40.50
CA ALA A 257 15.45 -16.66 39.40
C ALA A 257 16.55 -15.62 39.72
N ALA A 258 16.18 -14.50 40.34
CA ALA A 258 17.12 -13.50 40.86
C ALA A 258 17.91 -13.95 42.11
N GLY A 259 17.71 -15.19 42.57
CA GLY A 259 18.43 -15.78 43.70
C GLY A 259 17.99 -15.26 45.06
N ALA A 260 16.75 -14.80 45.20
CA ALA A 260 16.16 -14.43 46.50
C ALA A 260 15.46 -15.64 47.15
N PRO A 261 15.56 -15.82 48.49
CA PRO A 261 14.68 -16.72 49.20
C PRO A 261 13.23 -16.27 49.04
N THR A 262 12.41 -17.07 48.38
CA THR A 262 11.00 -16.74 48.10
C THR A 262 10.09 -17.59 48.98
N PHE A 263 9.25 -16.93 49.78
CA PHE A 263 8.17 -17.55 50.54
C PHE A 263 6.81 -17.22 49.92
N VAL A 264 6.01 -18.24 49.64
CA VAL A 264 4.68 -18.09 49.04
C VAL A 264 3.61 -18.73 49.93
N ALA A 265 2.37 -18.26 49.83
CA ALA A 265 1.26 -18.96 50.48
C ALA A 265 1.09 -20.38 49.89
N ASN A 266 0.72 -21.35 50.73
CA ASN A 266 0.36 -22.70 50.31
C ASN A 266 -1.07 -22.71 49.74
N ALA A 267 -1.30 -21.93 48.69
CA ALA A 267 -2.60 -21.73 48.07
C ALA A 267 -2.50 -21.69 46.55
N THR A 268 -3.48 -22.30 45.88
CA THR A 268 -3.64 -22.29 44.41
C THR A 268 -2.40 -22.78 43.65
N SER A 269 -1.92 -22.04 42.66
CA SER A 269 -0.75 -22.35 41.81
C SER A 269 0.61 -22.11 42.48
N LEU A 270 0.66 -21.43 43.62
CA LEU A 270 1.95 -21.06 44.23
C LEU A 270 2.83 -22.25 44.65
N PRO A 271 2.29 -23.34 45.24
CA PRO A 271 3.10 -24.51 45.60
C PRO A 271 3.77 -25.20 44.41
N GLU A 272 3.10 -25.24 43.25
CA GLU A 272 3.67 -25.82 42.02
C GLU A 272 4.71 -24.90 41.37
N VAL A 273 4.64 -23.59 41.56
CA VAL A 273 5.70 -22.66 41.12
C VAL A 273 6.97 -22.86 41.93
N VAL A 274 6.90 -22.81 43.26
CA VAL A 274 8.11 -22.91 44.11
C VAL A 274 8.63 -24.33 44.28
N GLY A 275 7.80 -25.35 44.08
CA GLY A 275 8.20 -26.76 44.10
C GLY A 275 8.71 -27.30 45.44
N SER A 276 8.71 -26.50 46.51
CA SER A 276 9.27 -26.86 47.82
C SER A 276 8.38 -26.43 48.99
N ALA A 277 8.05 -27.37 49.89
CA ALA A 277 7.28 -27.10 51.10
C ALA A 277 8.02 -26.17 52.09
N GLU A 278 9.35 -26.09 52.02
CA GLU A 278 10.13 -25.15 52.83
C GLU A 278 9.86 -23.70 52.41
N GLN A 279 9.49 -23.48 51.14
CA GLN A 279 9.17 -22.17 50.57
C GLN A 279 7.67 -21.80 50.64
N THR A 280 6.80 -22.71 51.09
CA THR A 280 5.36 -22.42 51.23
C THR A 280 4.96 -22.14 52.68
N PHE A 281 3.91 -21.38 52.97
CA PHE A 281 3.38 -21.22 54.33
C PHE A 281 1.85 -21.21 54.37
N ASP A 282 1.23 -21.60 55.48
CA ASP A 282 -0.23 -21.50 55.63
C ASP A 282 -0.68 -20.01 55.60
N PRO A 283 -1.48 -19.56 54.61
CA PRO A 283 -1.92 -18.17 54.52
C PRO A 283 -2.91 -17.74 55.60
N TYR A 284 -3.30 -18.65 56.49
CA TYR A 284 -4.18 -18.40 57.63
C TYR A 284 -3.47 -18.54 58.99
N ASP A 285 -2.22 -19.00 59.04
CA ASP A 285 -1.40 -19.07 60.26
C ASP A 285 -0.15 -18.17 60.18
N PRO A 286 -0.22 -16.93 60.68
CA PRO A 286 0.92 -16.01 60.69
C PRO A 286 2.17 -16.54 61.41
N LYS A 287 2.01 -17.49 62.35
CA LYS A 287 3.15 -18.07 63.08
C LYS A 287 4.02 -18.95 62.18
N ASP A 288 3.45 -19.54 61.15
CA ASP A 288 4.19 -20.39 60.21
C ASP A 288 5.22 -19.57 59.42
N LEU A 289 4.77 -18.50 58.76
CA LEU A 289 5.67 -17.55 58.09
C LEU A 289 6.64 -16.88 59.07
N GLY A 290 6.18 -16.51 60.28
CA GLY A 290 7.04 -15.96 61.33
C GLY A 290 8.20 -16.90 61.71
N LYS A 291 7.94 -18.19 61.92
CA LYS A 291 8.99 -19.18 62.21
C LYS A 291 10.00 -19.29 61.06
N LYS A 292 9.53 -19.26 59.81
CA LYS A 292 10.40 -19.33 58.62
C LYS A 292 11.28 -18.10 58.47
N LEU A 293 10.73 -16.90 58.70
CA LEU A 293 11.50 -15.65 58.72
C LEU A 293 12.51 -15.61 59.87
N SER A 294 12.15 -16.08 61.08
CA SER A 294 13.09 -16.20 62.21
C SER A 294 14.22 -17.19 61.90
N ARG A 295 13.90 -18.35 61.30
CA ARG A 295 14.91 -19.32 60.87
C ARG A 295 15.83 -18.75 59.80
N LEU A 296 15.29 -18.03 58.82
CA LEU A 296 16.07 -17.35 57.77
C LEU A 296 17.10 -16.38 58.35
N LEU A 297 16.79 -15.70 59.46
CA LEU A 297 17.73 -14.81 60.16
C LEU A 297 18.85 -15.56 60.90
N ARG A 298 18.53 -16.72 61.48
CA ARG A 298 19.40 -17.43 62.45
C ARG A 298 20.21 -18.56 61.84
N ASP A 299 19.77 -19.12 60.71
CA ASP A 299 20.31 -20.33 60.09
C ASP A 299 20.84 -20.01 58.68
N PRO A 300 22.16 -19.76 58.53
CA PRO A 300 22.78 -19.50 57.23
C PRO A 300 22.68 -20.67 56.25
N GLU A 301 22.62 -21.92 56.73
CA GLU A 301 22.46 -23.09 55.85
C GLU A 301 21.04 -23.13 55.29
N TYR A 302 20.03 -22.82 56.10
CA TYR A 302 18.66 -22.67 55.62
C TYR A 302 18.56 -21.58 54.54
N TYR A 303 19.19 -20.42 54.76
CA TYR A 303 19.23 -19.33 53.77
C TYR A 303 19.86 -19.80 52.43
N ARG A 304 21.02 -20.48 52.48
CA ARG A 304 21.67 -21.01 51.27
C ARG A 304 20.81 -22.05 50.57
N SER A 305 20.21 -22.97 51.33
CA SER A 305 19.36 -24.03 50.77
C SER A 305 18.15 -23.48 50.02
N LEU A 306 17.50 -22.44 50.54
CA LEU A 306 16.36 -21.79 49.88
C LEU A 306 16.77 -21.13 48.57
N LYS A 307 17.95 -20.49 48.52
CA LYS A 307 18.48 -19.93 47.27
C LYS A 307 18.78 -21.00 46.25
N THR A 308 19.51 -22.04 46.64
CA THR A 308 19.91 -23.14 45.73
C THR A 308 18.69 -23.85 45.16
N ASN A 309 17.71 -24.18 46.01
CA ASN A 309 16.48 -24.84 45.58
C ASN A 309 15.62 -23.93 44.70
N GLY A 310 15.50 -22.65 45.05
CA GLY A 310 14.77 -21.67 44.25
C GLY A 310 15.38 -21.51 42.85
N LEU A 311 16.70 -21.39 42.76
CA LEU A 311 17.41 -21.30 41.48
C LEU A 311 17.26 -22.57 40.64
N ALA A 312 17.39 -23.74 41.27
CA ALA A 312 17.18 -25.02 40.59
C ALA A 312 15.76 -25.10 40.00
N ARG A 313 14.74 -24.75 40.80
CA ARG A 313 13.35 -24.73 40.32
C ARG A 313 13.12 -23.69 39.22
N ALA A 314 13.65 -22.48 39.37
CA ALA A 314 13.50 -21.42 38.37
C ALA A 314 14.12 -21.82 37.02
N SER A 315 15.24 -22.55 37.02
CA SER A 315 15.88 -23.05 35.79
C SER A 315 15.04 -24.07 35.01
N GLU A 316 14.02 -24.68 35.63
CA GLU A 316 13.08 -25.58 34.96
C GLU A 316 11.86 -24.87 34.36
N LEU A 317 11.62 -23.61 34.75
CA LEU A 317 10.47 -22.79 34.42
C LEU A 317 10.93 -21.62 33.53
N THR A 318 11.14 -21.92 32.26
CA THR A 318 11.65 -20.97 31.26
C THR A 318 10.61 -20.70 30.17
N TRP A 319 10.77 -19.59 29.44
CA TRP A 319 9.88 -19.25 28.35
C TRP A 319 10.02 -20.21 27.16
N GLU A 320 11.23 -20.75 26.94
CA GLU A 320 11.50 -21.77 25.92
C GLU A 320 10.66 -23.02 26.18
N ARG A 321 10.67 -23.53 27.41
CA ARG A 321 9.88 -24.72 27.76
C ARG A 321 8.37 -24.46 27.62
N SER A 322 7.90 -23.27 27.99
CA SER A 322 6.50 -22.89 27.79
C SER A 322 6.15 -22.85 26.29
N ALA A 323 7.06 -22.38 25.43
CA ALA A 323 6.88 -22.35 23.99
C ALA A 323 6.90 -23.76 23.39
N ASP A 324 7.80 -24.63 23.83
CA ASP A 324 7.87 -26.03 23.38
C ASP A 324 6.56 -26.77 23.67
N VAL A 325 6.02 -26.65 24.89
CA VAL A 325 4.73 -27.29 25.25
C VAL A 325 3.57 -26.74 24.41
N ALA A 326 3.57 -25.43 24.13
CA ALA A 326 2.55 -24.83 23.28
C ALA A 326 2.65 -25.35 21.84
N LEU A 327 3.86 -25.42 21.29
CA LEU A 327 4.12 -25.92 19.93
C LEU A 327 3.75 -27.40 19.80
N ASP A 328 4.19 -28.26 20.73
CA ASP A 328 3.82 -29.68 20.76
C ASP A 328 2.30 -29.86 20.79
N SER A 329 1.60 -29.01 21.56
CA SER A 329 0.14 -29.05 21.65
C SER A 329 -0.54 -28.58 20.36
N PHE A 330 0.05 -27.61 19.67
CA PHE A 330 -0.41 -27.13 18.36
C PHE A 330 -0.25 -28.21 17.29
N GLU A 331 0.93 -28.83 17.20
CA GLU A 331 1.21 -29.91 16.24
C GLU A 331 0.25 -31.09 16.45
N LYS A 332 0.09 -31.54 17.69
CA LYS A 332 -0.84 -32.61 18.04
C LYS A 332 -2.27 -32.30 17.61
N LEU A 333 -2.76 -31.09 17.88
CA LEU A 333 -4.12 -30.67 17.52
C LEU A 333 -4.32 -30.63 15.99
N SER A 334 -3.30 -30.18 15.24
CA SER A 334 -3.32 -30.14 13.78
C SER A 334 -3.34 -31.54 13.15
N GLU A 335 -2.55 -32.47 13.70
CA GLU A 335 -2.57 -33.88 13.29
C GLU A 335 -3.94 -34.53 13.55
N GLU A 336 -4.52 -34.33 14.74
CA GLU A 336 -5.83 -34.86 15.10
C GLU A 336 -6.97 -34.34 14.20
N ARG A 337 -6.86 -33.11 13.66
CA ARG A 337 -7.80 -32.56 12.66
C ARG A 337 -7.53 -33.07 11.23
N SER A 338 -6.31 -33.43 10.91
CA SER A 338 -5.94 -34.01 9.61
C SER A 338 -6.40 -35.47 9.46
N LEU A 339 -6.54 -36.18 10.58
CA LEU A 339 -6.91 -37.59 10.67
C LEU A 339 -8.41 -37.96 10.48
N PRO A 340 -9.44 -37.08 10.53
CA PRO A 340 -10.84 -37.47 10.32
C PRO A 340 -11.40 -37.19 8.91
N LEU A 341 -10.80 -36.33 8.08
CA LEU A 341 -11.28 -36.10 6.69
C LEU A 341 -10.94 -37.23 5.71
N ARG A 342 -10.08 -38.18 6.10
CA ARG A 342 -9.88 -39.46 5.38
C ARG A 342 -10.64 -40.64 6.00
N ALA A 343 -11.35 -40.46 7.13
CA ALA A 343 -11.88 -41.59 7.89
C ALA A 343 -13.36 -41.49 8.34
N VAL A 344 -14.03 -40.35 8.23
CA VAL A 344 -15.43 -40.23 8.70
C VAL A 344 -16.40 -40.04 7.54
N HIS A 345 -16.64 -41.15 6.83
CA HIS A 345 -17.97 -41.66 6.46
C HIS A 345 -17.81 -43.15 6.16
N LYS A 346 -17.43 -43.95 7.16
CA LYS A 346 -17.79 -45.38 7.18
C LYS A 346 -19.30 -45.49 7.39
N ILE A 347 -20.04 -45.21 6.33
CA ILE A 347 -21.38 -45.75 6.14
C ILE A 347 -21.18 -47.25 5.92
N THR A 348 -21.61 -48.06 6.88
CA THR A 348 -21.72 -49.51 6.69
C THR A 348 -22.90 -49.79 5.78
N GLY A 349 -22.65 -49.76 4.47
CA GLY A 349 -23.57 -50.16 3.41
C GLY A 349 -22.91 -49.89 2.05
N PRO A 350 -23.13 -50.74 1.03
CA PRO A 350 -22.53 -50.52 -0.28
C PRO A 350 -23.26 -49.36 -0.97
N MET A 351 -22.77 -48.13 -0.79
CA MET A 351 -23.13 -47.03 -1.69
C MET A 351 -22.17 -47.05 -2.87
N LEU A 352 -22.67 -47.43 -4.04
CA LEU A 352 -22.14 -46.99 -5.32
C LEU A 352 -22.28 -45.45 -5.36
N SER A 353 -21.27 -44.71 -4.88
CA SER A 353 -21.24 -43.27 -5.14
C SER A 353 -20.79 -43.06 -6.59
N ILE A 354 -21.63 -42.39 -7.38
CA ILE A 354 -21.23 -41.86 -8.67
C ILE A 354 -20.08 -40.90 -8.38
N ARG A 355 -18.93 -41.09 -9.04
CA ARG A 355 -17.80 -40.15 -8.95
C ARG A 355 -18.26 -38.84 -9.58
N GLN A 356 -18.77 -37.89 -8.79
CA GLN A 356 -19.23 -36.60 -9.28
C GLN A 356 -18.02 -35.73 -9.58
N LYS A 357 -17.95 -35.24 -10.83
CA LYS A 357 -17.00 -34.19 -11.20
C LYS A 357 -17.45 -32.87 -10.56
N PRO A 358 -16.53 -31.96 -10.20
CA PRO A 358 -16.92 -30.62 -9.76
C PRO A 358 -17.74 -29.91 -10.84
N LYS A 359 -18.72 -29.11 -10.43
CA LYS A 359 -19.61 -28.35 -11.29
C LYS A 359 -18.95 -27.04 -11.69
N LEU A 360 -18.93 -26.77 -13.00
CA LEU A 360 -18.30 -25.60 -13.59
C LEU A 360 -19.33 -24.79 -14.38
N ALA A 361 -19.43 -23.50 -14.10
CA ALA A 361 -20.09 -22.55 -15.00
C ALA A 361 -19.08 -22.00 -16.01
N PHE A 362 -19.33 -22.22 -17.31
CA PHE A 362 -18.50 -21.70 -18.39
C PHE A 362 -19.22 -20.57 -19.14
N VAL A 363 -18.80 -19.33 -18.89
CA VAL A 363 -19.44 -18.11 -19.39
C VAL A 363 -18.63 -17.56 -20.56
N SER A 364 -19.14 -17.74 -21.78
CA SER A 364 -18.47 -17.31 -23.01
C SER A 364 -19.42 -17.27 -24.19
N PRO A 365 -19.19 -16.41 -25.20
CA PRO A 365 -19.78 -16.64 -26.51
C PRO A 365 -19.41 -18.04 -27.02
N LEU A 366 -20.38 -18.75 -27.58
CA LEU A 366 -20.20 -20.12 -28.09
C LEU A 366 -20.19 -20.17 -29.63
N PRO A 367 -19.79 -21.27 -30.27
CA PRO A 367 -19.88 -21.41 -31.72
C PRO A 367 -21.31 -21.16 -32.24
N GLY A 368 -21.41 -20.41 -33.34
CA GLY A 368 -22.68 -19.90 -33.90
C GLY A 368 -22.67 -18.41 -34.23
N ILE A 369 -21.60 -17.71 -33.83
CA ILE A 369 -21.32 -16.31 -34.16
C ILE A 369 -19.89 -16.16 -34.69
N ASN A 370 -19.62 -15.07 -35.40
CA ASN A 370 -18.33 -14.81 -36.05
C ASN A 370 -17.28 -14.30 -35.05
N SER A 371 -16.79 -15.19 -34.18
CA SER A 371 -15.82 -14.84 -33.12
C SER A 371 -14.78 -15.94 -32.92
N GLY A 372 -13.49 -15.58 -32.96
CA GLY A 372 -12.41 -16.51 -32.65
C GLY A 372 -12.46 -17.04 -31.21
N ILE A 373 -13.04 -16.27 -30.29
CA ILE A 373 -13.26 -16.66 -28.89
C ILE A 373 -14.32 -17.76 -28.82
N ALA A 374 -15.41 -17.63 -29.59
CA ALA A 374 -16.43 -18.66 -29.68
C ALA A 374 -15.86 -20.00 -30.18
N THR A 375 -15.03 -19.94 -31.23
CA THR A 375 -14.33 -21.12 -31.76
C THR A 375 -13.37 -21.72 -30.73
N TYR A 376 -12.62 -20.89 -30.00
CA TYR A 376 -11.73 -21.34 -28.93
C TYR A 376 -12.51 -22.02 -27.80
N SER A 377 -13.57 -21.39 -27.30
CA SER A 377 -14.42 -21.88 -26.22
C SER A 377 -15.02 -23.25 -26.56
N GLY A 378 -15.48 -23.44 -27.80
CA GLY A 378 -15.97 -24.74 -28.23
C GLY A 378 -14.89 -25.84 -28.20
N LYS A 379 -13.64 -25.53 -28.57
CA LYS A 379 -12.53 -26.49 -28.48
C LYS A 379 -12.16 -26.78 -27.03
N LEU A 380 -12.06 -25.75 -26.19
CA LEU A 380 -11.69 -25.89 -24.79
C LEU A 380 -12.73 -26.67 -23.97
N LEU A 381 -14.03 -26.45 -24.22
CA LEU A 381 -15.11 -27.17 -23.53
C LEU A 381 -15.00 -28.70 -23.69
N ARG A 382 -14.54 -29.18 -24.85
CA ARG A 382 -14.34 -30.61 -25.11
C ARG A 382 -13.29 -31.23 -24.19
N GLU A 383 -12.22 -30.49 -23.94
CA GLU A 383 -11.13 -30.92 -23.06
C GLU A 383 -11.50 -30.76 -21.57
N LEU A 384 -12.16 -29.65 -21.20
CA LEU A 384 -12.60 -29.41 -19.82
C LEU A 384 -13.68 -30.40 -19.37
N ALA A 385 -14.52 -30.91 -20.27
CA ALA A 385 -15.54 -31.92 -19.97
C ALA A 385 -14.94 -33.21 -19.39
N CYS A 386 -13.64 -33.48 -19.59
CA CYS A 386 -12.96 -34.59 -18.95
C CYS A 386 -12.83 -34.41 -17.42
N HIS A 387 -12.81 -33.16 -16.95
CA HIS A 387 -12.51 -32.78 -15.56
C HIS A 387 -13.73 -32.28 -14.79
N TYR A 388 -14.72 -31.69 -15.47
CA TYR A 388 -15.86 -31.00 -14.85
C TYR A 388 -17.23 -31.49 -15.37
N GLU A 389 -18.27 -31.28 -14.57
CA GLU A 389 -19.67 -31.23 -15.03
C GLU A 389 -20.00 -29.78 -15.40
N ILE A 390 -20.24 -29.49 -16.67
CA ILE A 390 -20.23 -28.10 -17.17
C ILE A 390 -21.64 -27.64 -17.55
N GLU A 391 -22.02 -26.47 -17.06
CA GLU A 391 -23.14 -25.69 -17.58
C GLU A 391 -22.61 -24.45 -18.30
N CYS A 392 -23.10 -24.20 -19.53
CA CYS A 392 -22.63 -23.09 -20.36
C CYS A 392 -23.57 -21.89 -20.28
N VAL A 393 -23.00 -20.68 -20.19
CA VAL A 393 -23.73 -19.40 -20.15
C VAL A 393 -23.33 -18.53 -21.35
N PRO A 394 -24.02 -18.69 -22.50
CA PRO A 394 -23.71 -17.95 -23.73
C PRO A 394 -24.18 -16.48 -23.68
N LEU A 395 -23.89 -15.74 -24.75
CA LEU A 395 -24.42 -14.40 -24.96
C LEU A 395 -25.97 -14.45 -24.96
N PRO A 396 -26.68 -13.50 -24.31
CA PRO A 396 -28.14 -13.50 -24.31
C PRO A 396 -28.74 -13.51 -25.72
N GLY A 397 -29.66 -14.44 -25.97
CA GLY A 397 -30.33 -14.60 -27.27
C GLY A 397 -29.47 -15.27 -28.36
N GLN A 398 -28.27 -15.75 -28.02
CA GLN A 398 -27.40 -16.43 -28.97
C GLN A 398 -28.00 -17.76 -29.46
N ILE A 399 -27.92 -18.01 -30.76
CA ILE A 399 -28.17 -19.32 -31.36
C ILE A 399 -26.84 -20.09 -31.39
N ILE A 400 -26.81 -21.27 -30.77
CA ILE A 400 -25.65 -22.15 -30.75
C ILE A 400 -25.80 -23.15 -31.91
N THR A 401 -24.77 -23.28 -32.75
CA THR A 401 -24.82 -24.17 -33.93
C THR A 401 -23.98 -25.44 -33.78
N ASP A 402 -23.18 -25.56 -32.72
CA ASP A 402 -22.36 -26.75 -32.46
C ASP A 402 -23.20 -27.84 -31.78
N GLU A 403 -23.56 -28.88 -32.56
CA GLU A 403 -24.37 -30.01 -32.10
C GLU A 403 -23.71 -30.77 -30.94
N TRP A 404 -22.37 -30.83 -30.89
CA TRP A 404 -21.67 -31.53 -29.82
C TRP A 404 -21.85 -30.80 -28.48
N ILE A 405 -21.79 -29.46 -28.49
CA ILE A 405 -22.05 -28.66 -27.28
C ILE A 405 -23.49 -28.85 -26.80
N LEU A 406 -24.47 -28.75 -27.70
CA LEU A 406 -25.90 -28.91 -27.37
C LEU A 406 -26.23 -30.32 -26.84
N ALA A 407 -25.50 -31.34 -27.28
CA ALA A 407 -25.69 -32.72 -26.83
C ALA A 407 -25.06 -33.01 -25.46
N ASN A 408 -24.01 -32.28 -25.07
CA ASN A 408 -23.20 -32.62 -23.90
C ASN A 408 -23.32 -31.64 -22.72
N PHE A 409 -23.82 -30.42 -22.93
CA PHE A 409 -23.90 -29.41 -21.88
C PHE A 409 -25.29 -28.82 -21.71
N VAL A 410 -25.60 -28.46 -20.46
CA VAL A 410 -26.80 -27.68 -20.15
C VAL A 410 -26.52 -26.21 -20.47
N ILE A 411 -27.43 -25.59 -21.22
CA ILE A 411 -27.36 -24.16 -21.55
C ILE A 411 -28.21 -23.37 -20.56
N ARG A 412 -27.61 -22.37 -19.91
CA ARG A 412 -28.28 -21.48 -18.95
C ARG A 412 -28.29 -20.04 -19.45
N ASP A 413 -29.38 -19.34 -19.20
CA ASP A 413 -29.42 -17.89 -19.39
C ASP A 413 -28.72 -17.16 -18.22
N THR A 414 -28.40 -15.88 -18.46
CA THR A 414 -27.70 -15.04 -17.48
C THR A 414 -28.52 -14.77 -16.22
N GLY A 415 -29.84 -14.84 -16.29
CA GLY A 415 -30.74 -14.69 -15.14
C GLY A 415 -30.74 -15.91 -14.23
N PHE A 416 -30.73 -17.13 -14.80
CA PHE A 416 -30.51 -18.36 -14.05
C PHE A 416 -29.15 -18.33 -13.37
N PHE A 417 -28.08 -18.03 -14.11
CA PHE A 417 -26.73 -17.98 -13.57
C PHE A 417 -26.61 -17.01 -12.40
N LYS A 418 -27.20 -15.80 -12.50
CA LYS A 418 -27.23 -14.82 -11.40
C LYS A 418 -27.90 -15.28 -10.11
N ARG A 419 -28.84 -16.23 -10.17
CA ARG A 419 -29.56 -16.72 -8.99
C ARG A 419 -28.94 -17.97 -8.36
N ASN A 420 -28.06 -18.66 -9.08
CA ASN A 420 -27.56 -19.98 -8.71
C ASN A 420 -26.02 -20.04 -8.81
N SER A 421 -25.34 -18.89 -8.80
CA SER A 421 -23.87 -18.84 -8.94
C SER A 421 -23.15 -19.56 -7.81
N ASP A 422 -23.76 -19.60 -6.63
CA ASP A 422 -23.20 -20.24 -5.43
C ASP A 422 -23.26 -21.78 -5.49
N ASP A 423 -23.96 -22.36 -6.47
CA ASP A 423 -24.06 -23.81 -6.70
C ASP A 423 -22.88 -24.37 -7.53
N TYR A 424 -21.98 -23.50 -8.02
CA TYR A 424 -20.83 -23.93 -8.81
C TYR A 424 -19.57 -23.88 -7.95
N GLU A 425 -18.79 -24.96 -7.95
CA GLU A 425 -17.47 -24.96 -7.33
C GLU A 425 -16.48 -24.07 -8.10
N GLU A 426 -16.65 -23.97 -9.43
CA GLU A 426 -15.79 -23.17 -10.28
C GLU A 426 -16.60 -22.34 -11.29
N ILE A 427 -16.09 -21.14 -11.62
CA ILE A 427 -16.66 -20.26 -12.64
C ILE A 427 -15.53 -19.78 -13.55
N ILE A 428 -15.67 -20.00 -14.85
CA ILE A 428 -14.74 -19.50 -15.88
C ILE A 428 -15.45 -18.54 -16.81
N TYR A 429 -14.86 -17.36 -16.98
CA TYR A 429 -15.22 -16.35 -17.96
C TYR A 429 -14.20 -16.32 -19.09
N SER A 430 -14.64 -16.20 -20.34
CA SER A 430 -13.74 -16.06 -21.49
C SER A 430 -14.02 -14.72 -22.18
N VAL A 431 -13.01 -13.84 -22.18
CA VAL A 431 -13.13 -12.43 -22.58
C VAL A 431 -12.05 -12.05 -23.59
N GLY A 432 -12.43 -11.29 -24.60
CA GLY A 432 -11.49 -10.61 -25.50
C GLY A 432 -12.10 -9.33 -26.08
N ASN A 433 -11.48 -8.79 -27.12
CA ASN A 433 -11.70 -7.42 -27.58
C ASN A 433 -12.84 -7.28 -28.63
N ASN A 434 -13.93 -8.04 -28.46
CA ASN A 434 -15.09 -8.05 -29.36
C ASN A 434 -16.39 -7.86 -28.57
N GLU A 435 -17.36 -7.17 -29.17
CA GLU A 435 -18.64 -6.77 -28.60
C GLU A 435 -19.46 -7.92 -27.98
N HIS A 436 -19.33 -9.13 -28.52
CA HIS A 436 -20.00 -10.32 -28.00
C HIS A 436 -19.52 -10.69 -26.59
N CYS A 437 -18.37 -10.18 -26.12
CA CYS A 437 -17.87 -10.42 -24.77
C CYS A 437 -18.34 -9.38 -23.74
N PHE A 438 -19.04 -8.30 -24.14
CA PHE A 438 -19.38 -7.22 -23.22
C PHE A 438 -20.28 -7.67 -22.04
N TYR A 439 -21.20 -8.61 -22.29
CA TYR A 439 -22.07 -9.18 -21.24
C TYR A 439 -21.28 -9.93 -20.15
N VAL A 440 -20.12 -10.49 -20.51
CA VAL A 440 -19.24 -11.19 -19.58
C VAL A 440 -18.70 -10.21 -18.53
N ILE A 441 -18.32 -9.01 -18.97
CA ILE A 441 -17.81 -7.96 -18.09
C ILE A 441 -18.89 -7.50 -17.10
N ASP A 442 -20.15 -7.38 -17.51
CA ASP A 442 -21.27 -7.06 -16.61
C ASP A 442 -21.51 -8.15 -15.56
N LEU A 443 -21.38 -9.43 -15.95
CA LEU A 443 -21.51 -10.56 -15.03
C LEU A 443 -20.36 -10.62 -14.03
N LEU A 444 -19.12 -10.45 -14.50
CA LEU A 444 -17.91 -10.52 -13.68
C LEU A 444 -17.92 -9.49 -12.54
N LYS A 445 -18.49 -8.30 -12.75
CA LYS A 445 -18.67 -7.27 -11.71
C LYS A 445 -19.59 -7.70 -10.55
N LYS A 446 -20.40 -8.73 -10.75
CA LYS A 446 -21.44 -9.18 -9.82
C LYS A 446 -21.11 -10.55 -9.22
N ILE A 447 -20.47 -11.40 -10.00
CA ILE A 447 -20.14 -12.79 -9.66
C ILE A 447 -18.70 -12.99 -10.07
N ARG A 448 -17.81 -13.23 -9.11
CA ARG A 448 -16.39 -13.44 -9.38
C ARG A 448 -16.16 -14.83 -9.96
N GLY A 449 -15.13 -14.94 -10.78
CA GLY A 449 -14.67 -16.20 -11.36
C GLY A 449 -13.34 -16.01 -12.05
N ALA A 450 -12.73 -17.10 -12.50
CA ALA A 450 -11.48 -17.03 -13.25
C ALA A 450 -11.74 -16.50 -14.65
N VAL A 451 -10.85 -15.67 -15.19
CA VAL A 451 -11.00 -15.07 -16.51
C VAL A 451 -9.88 -15.56 -17.43
N ILE A 452 -10.27 -16.14 -18.57
CA ILE A 452 -9.39 -16.33 -19.73
C ILE A 452 -9.42 -15.04 -20.53
N LEU A 453 -8.32 -14.28 -20.46
CA LEU A 453 -8.15 -12.99 -21.12
C LEU A 453 -7.40 -13.19 -22.44
N HIS A 454 -8.13 -13.22 -23.54
CA HIS A 454 -7.60 -13.43 -24.90
C HIS A 454 -6.81 -12.22 -25.41
N ASP A 455 -7.27 -11.02 -25.05
CA ASP A 455 -6.68 -9.74 -25.45
C ASP A 455 -6.41 -8.90 -24.20
N TYR A 456 -5.16 -8.48 -24.00
CA TYR A 456 -4.82 -7.61 -22.87
C TYR A 456 -5.42 -6.21 -22.99
N PHE A 457 -5.57 -5.69 -24.21
CA PHE A 457 -6.19 -4.40 -24.50
C PHE A 457 -7.66 -4.59 -24.87
N LEU A 458 -8.57 -4.17 -23.99
CA LEU A 458 -10.02 -4.15 -24.25
C LEU A 458 -10.51 -2.77 -24.73
N SER A 459 -9.60 -1.88 -25.09
CA SER A 459 -9.93 -0.47 -25.39
C SER A 459 -10.72 -0.34 -26.69
N ASP A 460 -10.50 -1.22 -27.68
CA ASP A 460 -11.33 -1.22 -28.90
C ASP A 460 -12.76 -1.71 -28.60
N LEU A 461 -12.93 -2.67 -27.70
CA LEU A 461 -14.23 -3.13 -27.21
C LEU A 461 -15.00 -1.97 -26.58
N TYR A 462 -14.43 -1.27 -25.60
CA TYR A 462 -15.08 -0.12 -24.97
C TYR A 462 -15.37 1.02 -25.96
N ASN A 463 -14.45 1.28 -26.89
CA ASN A 463 -14.66 2.27 -27.94
C ASN A 463 -15.82 1.87 -28.88
N PHE A 464 -15.89 0.60 -29.27
CA PHE A 464 -16.96 0.09 -30.15
C PHE A 464 -18.33 0.18 -29.47
N VAL A 465 -18.48 -0.37 -28.26
CA VAL A 465 -19.77 -0.34 -27.54
C VAL A 465 -20.20 1.09 -27.18
N SER A 466 -19.23 1.99 -26.97
CA SER A 466 -19.51 3.41 -26.79
C SER A 466 -19.99 4.09 -28.08
N SER A 467 -19.29 3.86 -29.20
CA SER A 467 -19.63 4.45 -30.51
C SER A 467 -20.99 3.97 -31.08
N THR A 468 -21.45 2.80 -30.65
CA THR A 468 -22.74 2.21 -31.05
C THR A 468 -23.88 2.57 -30.11
N GLY A 469 -23.61 3.31 -29.03
CA GLY A 469 -24.62 3.74 -28.05
C GLY A 469 -25.07 2.66 -27.06
N VAL A 470 -24.44 1.48 -27.08
CA VAL A 470 -24.66 0.41 -26.08
C VAL A 470 -24.15 0.85 -24.71
N LEU A 471 -23.06 1.61 -24.70
CA LEU A 471 -22.45 2.21 -23.51
C LEU A 471 -22.44 3.74 -23.66
N PRO A 472 -22.83 4.51 -22.64
CA PRO A 472 -22.61 5.97 -22.62
C PRO A 472 -21.15 6.34 -22.89
N GLU A 473 -20.93 7.45 -23.60
CA GLU A 473 -19.58 7.95 -23.90
C GLU A 473 -18.75 8.22 -22.62
N GLU A 474 -19.42 8.64 -21.55
CA GLU A 474 -18.82 8.87 -20.24
C GLU A 474 -18.14 7.61 -19.66
N ASP A 475 -18.67 6.43 -19.95
CA ASP A 475 -18.16 5.18 -19.38
C ASP A 475 -16.85 4.74 -20.04
N PHE A 476 -16.57 5.15 -21.29
CA PHE A 476 -15.24 4.97 -21.88
C PHE A 476 -14.19 5.73 -21.05
N PHE A 477 -14.47 6.99 -20.70
CA PHE A 477 -13.59 7.78 -19.83
C PHE A 477 -13.47 7.16 -18.43
N ARG A 478 -14.55 6.57 -17.89
CA ARG A 478 -14.50 5.87 -16.60
C ARG A 478 -13.48 4.74 -16.62
N VAL A 479 -13.55 3.86 -17.60
CA VAL A 479 -12.65 2.69 -17.66
C VAL A 479 -11.22 3.09 -18.02
N LEU A 480 -11.05 4.11 -18.88
CA LEU A 480 -9.75 4.68 -19.19
C LEU A 480 -9.07 5.25 -17.95
N TYR A 481 -9.80 6.07 -17.18
CA TYR A 481 -9.35 6.61 -15.88
C TYR A 481 -9.07 5.51 -14.88
N LYS A 482 -9.98 4.53 -14.75
CA LYS A 482 -9.85 3.47 -13.77
C LYS A 482 -8.58 2.63 -13.98
N THR A 483 -8.21 2.39 -15.25
CA THR A 483 -7.04 1.58 -15.60
C THR A 483 -5.74 2.38 -15.65
N ASN A 484 -5.77 3.67 -15.98
CA ASN A 484 -4.54 4.44 -16.30
C ASN A 484 -4.43 5.80 -15.60
N GLY A 485 -5.43 6.20 -14.81
CA GLY A 485 -5.49 7.47 -14.10
C GLY A 485 -5.73 8.70 -14.99
N ILE A 486 -5.49 9.87 -14.40
CA ILE A 486 -5.75 11.18 -15.04
C ILE A 486 -4.82 11.44 -16.23
N SER A 487 -3.59 10.91 -16.22
CA SER A 487 -2.64 11.06 -17.33
C SER A 487 -3.22 10.59 -18.66
N ALA A 488 -3.91 9.46 -18.68
CA ALA A 488 -4.53 8.94 -19.90
C ALA A 488 -5.69 9.81 -20.39
N LEU A 489 -6.45 10.41 -19.47
CA LEU A 489 -7.52 11.34 -19.82
C LEU A 489 -6.99 12.64 -20.44
N LEU A 490 -5.89 13.17 -19.90
CA LEU A 490 -5.24 14.37 -20.45
C LEU A 490 -4.63 14.09 -21.82
N GLU A 491 -4.01 12.93 -22.00
CA GLU A 491 -3.44 12.54 -23.28
C GLU A 491 -4.53 12.31 -24.34
N GLU A 492 -5.64 11.65 -23.98
CA GLU A 492 -6.82 11.51 -24.85
C GLU A 492 -7.35 12.87 -25.28
N ARG A 493 -7.48 13.84 -24.36
CA ARG A 493 -7.94 15.19 -24.69
C ARG A 493 -6.99 15.91 -25.65
N SER A 494 -5.69 15.67 -25.54
CA SER A 494 -4.67 16.35 -26.35
C SER A 494 -4.40 15.71 -27.72
N LEU A 495 -4.46 14.38 -27.82
CA LEU A 495 -4.09 13.58 -29.01
C LEU A 495 -5.26 12.83 -29.64
N GLY A 496 -6.42 12.79 -28.98
CA GLY A 496 -7.68 12.19 -29.45
C GLY A 496 -7.89 10.73 -29.06
N ARG A 497 -9.15 10.29 -29.15
CA ARG A 497 -9.61 8.93 -28.78
C ARG A 497 -8.86 7.79 -29.47
N ASN A 498 -8.58 7.91 -30.77
CA ASN A 498 -7.88 6.86 -31.52
C ASN A 498 -6.46 6.59 -30.98
N HIS A 499 -5.78 7.65 -30.53
CA HIS A 499 -4.48 7.53 -29.88
C HIS A 499 -4.62 6.83 -28.53
N ALA A 500 -5.59 7.23 -27.70
CA ALA A 500 -5.85 6.62 -26.39
C ALA A 500 -6.18 5.12 -26.49
N VAL A 501 -7.06 4.72 -27.42
CA VAL A 501 -7.44 3.32 -27.68
C VAL A 501 -6.22 2.47 -28.09
N THR A 502 -5.27 3.07 -28.78
CA THR A 502 -4.04 2.39 -29.22
C THR A 502 -3.05 2.22 -28.07
N LYS A 503 -2.87 3.25 -27.23
CA LYS A 503 -1.82 3.30 -26.21
C LYS A 503 -2.20 2.67 -24.87
N PHE A 504 -3.44 2.88 -24.41
CA PHE A 504 -3.84 2.55 -23.04
C PHE A 504 -4.74 1.32 -22.99
N PRO A 505 -4.46 0.33 -22.12
CA PRO A 505 -5.38 -0.78 -21.88
C PRO A 505 -6.59 -0.30 -21.06
N CYS A 506 -7.78 -0.85 -21.35
CA CYS A 506 -9.01 -0.62 -20.59
C CYS A 506 -9.46 -1.91 -19.89
N ASN A 507 -8.63 -2.47 -19.02
CA ASN A 507 -8.83 -3.83 -18.47
C ASN A 507 -8.99 -3.89 -16.94
N ALA A 508 -9.01 -2.76 -16.22
CA ALA A 508 -9.16 -2.75 -14.76
C ALA A 508 -10.40 -3.50 -14.26
N GLU A 509 -11.51 -3.47 -15.00
CA GLU A 509 -12.73 -4.19 -14.63
C GLU A 509 -12.54 -5.72 -14.61
N ILE A 510 -11.61 -6.25 -15.40
CA ILE A 510 -11.25 -7.67 -15.37
C ILE A 510 -10.37 -7.96 -14.16
N PHE A 511 -9.25 -7.22 -14.04
CA PHE A 511 -8.25 -7.48 -13.02
C PHE A 511 -8.80 -7.31 -11.60
N GLU A 512 -9.61 -6.28 -11.35
CA GLU A 512 -10.19 -6.03 -10.03
C GLU A 512 -11.27 -7.05 -9.62
N ASN A 513 -11.95 -7.70 -10.59
CA ASN A 513 -13.11 -8.57 -10.32
C ASN A 513 -12.85 -10.06 -10.55
N ALA A 514 -11.77 -10.45 -11.22
CA ALA A 514 -11.42 -11.86 -11.39
C ALA A 514 -10.96 -12.51 -10.07
N SER A 515 -11.27 -13.80 -9.88
CA SER A 515 -10.65 -14.63 -8.82
C SER A 515 -9.27 -15.13 -9.24
N GLY A 516 -9.09 -15.39 -10.54
CA GLY A 516 -7.83 -15.73 -11.18
C GLY A 516 -7.84 -15.31 -12.66
N ILE A 517 -6.68 -15.12 -13.26
CA ILE A 517 -6.52 -14.59 -14.61
C ILE A 517 -5.61 -15.51 -15.40
N ILE A 518 -6.07 -15.92 -16.57
CA ILE A 518 -5.30 -16.70 -17.52
C ILE A 518 -5.00 -15.80 -18.71
N VAL A 519 -3.72 -15.63 -18.99
CA VAL A 519 -3.23 -14.99 -20.22
C VAL A 519 -2.46 -15.99 -21.06
N HIS A 520 -2.37 -15.74 -22.36
CA HIS A 520 -1.74 -16.69 -23.29
C HIS A 520 -0.27 -16.40 -23.62
N SER A 521 0.28 -15.29 -23.12
CA SER A 521 1.65 -14.85 -23.43
C SER A 521 2.38 -14.27 -22.21
N LYS A 522 3.71 -14.43 -22.19
CA LYS A 522 4.60 -13.83 -21.20
C LYS A 522 4.60 -12.30 -21.28
N TRP A 523 4.39 -11.75 -22.46
CA TRP A 523 4.24 -10.32 -22.71
C TRP A 523 3.02 -9.78 -21.97
N ALA A 524 1.84 -10.38 -22.17
CA ALA A 524 0.62 -9.93 -21.50
C ALA A 524 0.75 -10.07 -19.98
N TYR A 525 1.37 -11.16 -19.51
CA TYR A 525 1.71 -11.35 -18.10
C TYR A 525 2.61 -10.21 -17.59
N ASN A 526 3.70 -9.90 -18.28
CA ASN A 526 4.65 -8.86 -17.84
C ASN A 526 4.01 -7.47 -17.86
N GLN A 527 3.14 -7.17 -18.82
CA GLN A 527 2.37 -5.92 -18.85
C GLN A 527 1.41 -5.84 -17.67
N ALA A 528 0.71 -6.93 -17.36
CA ALA A 528 -0.17 -7.00 -16.20
C ALA A 528 0.59 -6.82 -14.88
N ILE A 529 1.71 -7.53 -14.67
CA ILE A 529 2.56 -7.37 -13.49
C ILE A 529 3.13 -5.95 -13.40
N SER A 530 3.52 -5.36 -14.54
CA SER A 530 4.02 -3.99 -14.59
C SER A 530 2.95 -2.97 -14.16
N LEU A 531 1.68 -3.21 -14.51
CA LEU A 531 0.59 -2.28 -14.25
C LEU A 531 0.01 -2.46 -12.84
N TYR A 532 -0.24 -3.71 -12.42
CA TYR A 532 -0.92 -4.06 -11.17
C TYR A 532 0.03 -4.49 -10.03
N GLY A 533 1.34 -4.57 -10.28
CA GLY A 533 2.34 -4.93 -9.28
C GLY A 533 2.49 -6.43 -9.05
N LYS A 534 3.36 -6.79 -8.10
CA LYS A 534 3.75 -8.18 -7.83
C LYS A 534 2.66 -9.01 -7.14
N ALA A 535 1.74 -8.38 -6.41
CA ALA A 535 0.63 -9.08 -5.74
C ALA A 535 -0.26 -9.86 -6.73
N LEU A 536 -0.23 -9.49 -8.02
CA LEU A 536 -0.95 -10.21 -9.06
C LEU A 536 -0.37 -11.61 -9.34
N GLN A 537 0.88 -11.90 -9.02
CA GLN A 537 1.57 -13.14 -9.43
C GLN A 537 0.87 -14.42 -8.94
N GLU A 538 0.20 -14.37 -7.80
CA GLU A 538 -0.55 -15.50 -7.23
C GLU A 538 -1.92 -15.72 -7.92
N LYS A 539 -2.42 -14.69 -8.62
CA LYS A 539 -3.73 -14.71 -9.28
C LYS A 539 -3.64 -14.75 -10.81
N ILE A 540 -2.45 -14.77 -11.40
CA ILE A 540 -2.28 -14.81 -12.86
C ILE A 540 -1.40 -15.97 -13.31
N SER A 541 -1.85 -16.70 -14.33
CA SER A 541 -1.09 -17.79 -14.95
C SER A 541 -0.97 -17.61 -16.46
N ILE A 542 0.16 -18.05 -17.01
CA ILE A 542 0.37 -18.13 -18.45
C ILE A 542 -0.02 -19.52 -18.89
N ILE A 543 -1.16 -19.66 -19.56
CA ILE A 543 -1.61 -20.94 -20.11
C ILE A 543 -1.70 -20.79 -21.63
N PRO A 544 -0.98 -21.61 -22.41
CA PRO A 544 -0.94 -21.49 -23.86
C PRO A 544 -2.33 -21.57 -24.51
N HIS A 545 -2.51 -20.82 -25.59
CA HIS A 545 -3.75 -20.85 -26.36
C HIS A 545 -3.89 -22.21 -27.08
N LEU A 546 -4.86 -23.02 -26.66
CA LEU A 546 -5.16 -24.35 -27.20
C LEU A 546 -5.19 -24.42 -28.74
N LYS A 547 -4.57 -25.47 -29.30
CA LYS A 547 -4.57 -25.83 -30.74
C LYS A 547 -4.67 -27.34 -30.94
N ASN A 548 -5.37 -27.75 -32.00
CA ASN A 548 -5.40 -29.13 -32.46
C ASN A 548 -4.31 -29.33 -33.52
N ILE A 549 -3.52 -30.39 -33.38
CA ILE A 549 -2.56 -30.80 -34.41
C ILE A 549 -3.34 -31.39 -35.58
N GLN A 550 -3.10 -30.87 -36.79
CA GLN A 550 -3.76 -31.38 -37.99
C GLN A 550 -2.99 -32.57 -38.57
N GLU A 551 -3.73 -33.58 -39.06
CA GLU A 551 -3.13 -34.73 -39.74
C GLU A 551 -2.56 -34.33 -41.12
N SER A 552 -1.46 -34.98 -41.52
CA SER A 552 -0.81 -34.74 -42.81
C SER A 552 -1.73 -34.98 -44.02
N SER A 553 -2.74 -35.83 -43.88
CA SER A 553 -3.77 -36.14 -44.89
C SER A 553 -4.68 -34.95 -45.22
N ALA A 554 -4.85 -34.01 -44.27
CA ALA A 554 -5.79 -32.89 -44.39
C ALA A 554 -5.42 -31.91 -45.53
N ARG A 555 -4.13 -31.82 -45.88
CA ARG A 555 -3.65 -30.95 -46.97
C ARG A 555 -4.19 -31.39 -48.33
N VAL A 556 -4.18 -32.69 -48.63
CA VAL A 556 -4.61 -33.23 -49.93
C VAL A 556 -6.10 -32.93 -50.14
N SER A 557 -6.93 -33.23 -49.13
CA SER A 557 -8.37 -32.96 -49.16
C SER A 557 -8.67 -31.45 -49.27
N ALA A 558 -7.91 -30.62 -48.55
CA ALA A 558 -8.08 -29.16 -48.61
C ALA A 558 -7.77 -28.58 -50.00
N ARG A 559 -6.68 -29.02 -50.65
CA ARG A 559 -6.33 -28.57 -52.01
C ARG A 559 -7.37 -29.01 -53.04
N GLN A 560 -7.90 -30.23 -52.92
CA GLN A 560 -9.01 -30.69 -53.75
C GLN A 560 -10.28 -29.85 -53.55
N ALA A 561 -10.64 -29.55 -52.30
CA ALA A 561 -11.81 -28.72 -51.98
C ALA A 561 -11.70 -27.29 -52.54
N LEU A 562 -10.49 -26.72 -52.55
CA LEU A 562 -10.20 -25.41 -53.11
C LEU A 562 -9.90 -25.41 -54.62
N LYS A 563 -9.93 -26.59 -55.26
CA LYS A 563 -9.62 -26.78 -56.70
C LYS A 563 -8.23 -26.26 -57.08
N LEU A 564 -7.25 -26.52 -56.22
CA LEU A 564 -5.83 -26.22 -56.46
C LEU A 564 -5.14 -27.42 -57.09
N ASN A 565 -4.26 -27.17 -58.05
CA ASN A 565 -3.41 -28.23 -58.62
C ASN A 565 -2.24 -28.53 -57.66
N ASP A 566 -1.59 -29.68 -57.81
CA ASP A 566 -0.46 -30.06 -56.95
C ASP A 566 0.77 -29.13 -57.12
N ASP A 567 0.89 -28.48 -58.28
CA ASP A 567 1.96 -27.55 -58.64
C ASP A 567 1.65 -26.07 -58.34
N ASP A 568 0.46 -25.76 -57.80
CA ASP A 568 0.14 -24.40 -57.31
C ASP A 568 0.96 -24.06 -56.05
N TYR A 569 1.46 -22.83 -55.94
CA TYR A 569 2.09 -22.32 -54.72
C TYR A 569 1.19 -21.28 -54.07
N LEU A 570 0.51 -21.66 -52.98
CA LEU A 570 -0.50 -20.83 -52.34
C LEU A 570 0.08 -20.02 -51.17
N VAL A 571 0.06 -18.69 -51.30
CA VAL A 571 0.36 -17.77 -50.20
C VAL A 571 -0.94 -17.19 -49.65
N CYS A 572 -1.15 -17.31 -48.34
CA CYS A 572 -2.36 -16.83 -47.68
C CYS A 572 -2.09 -15.72 -46.66
N VAL A 573 -2.98 -14.74 -46.61
CA VAL A 573 -3.10 -13.75 -45.54
C VAL A 573 -4.47 -13.92 -44.92
N PHE A 574 -4.58 -13.90 -43.59
CA PHE A 574 -5.81 -14.37 -42.93
C PHE A 574 -6.45 -13.35 -41.97
N GLY A 575 -7.78 -13.41 -41.90
CA GLY A 575 -8.65 -12.64 -41.00
C GLY A 575 -9.02 -11.25 -41.53
N TYR A 576 -9.70 -10.45 -40.70
CA TYR A 576 -10.19 -9.11 -41.11
C TYR A 576 -9.08 -8.20 -41.65
N ILE A 577 -9.25 -7.69 -42.88
CA ILE A 577 -8.22 -6.97 -43.63
C ILE A 577 -8.40 -5.48 -43.37
N GLN A 578 -7.50 -4.90 -42.58
CA GLN A 578 -7.54 -3.51 -42.12
C GLN A 578 -6.13 -2.91 -42.07
N ALA A 579 -6.02 -1.58 -41.92
CA ALA A 579 -4.74 -0.86 -41.99
C ALA A 579 -3.65 -1.42 -41.06
N ARG A 580 -4.01 -1.81 -39.84
CA ARG A 580 -3.06 -2.41 -38.86
C ARG A 580 -2.42 -3.72 -39.35
N LYS A 581 -3.03 -4.45 -40.30
CA LYS A 581 -2.48 -5.68 -40.88
C LYS A 581 -1.53 -5.45 -42.06
N ARG A 582 -1.27 -4.19 -42.39
CA ARG A 582 -0.34 -3.76 -43.44
C ARG A 582 -0.53 -4.45 -44.80
N PRO A 583 -1.77 -4.59 -45.31
CA PRO A 583 -2.01 -5.27 -46.59
C PRO A 583 -1.27 -4.59 -47.76
N GLU A 584 -1.08 -3.26 -47.75
CA GLU A 584 -0.31 -2.54 -48.77
C GLU A 584 1.15 -3.04 -48.87
N GLU A 585 1.82 -3.24 -47.73
CA GLU A 585 3.21 -3.73 -47.72
C GLU A 585 3.29 -5.16 -48.27
N ILE A 586 2.27 -5.98 -47.98
CA ILE A 586 2.18 -7.35 -48.49
C ILE A 586 1.98 -7.34 -50.01
N ILE A 587 1.06 -6.52 -50.52
CA ILE A 587 0.77 -6.42 -51.95
C ILE A 587 1.96 -5.88 -52.72
N ASN A 588 2.59 -4.81 -52.21
CA ASN A 588 3.79 -4.23 -52.83
C ASN A 588 4.96 -5.22 -52.85
N ALA A 589 5.18 -5.95 -51.75
CA ALA A 589 6.21 -6.99 -51.71
C ALA A 589 5.92 -8.14 -52.67
N TRP A 590 4.66 -8.56 -52.77
CA TRP A 590 4.23 -9.61 -53.69
C TRP A 590 4.49 -9.20 -55.14
N LYS A 591 4.01 -8.03 -55.54
CA LYS A 591 4.19 -7.46 -56.89
C LYS A 591 5.65 -7.48 -57.33
N ASP A 592 6.56 -7.08 -56.45
CA ASP A 592 7.97 -6.93 -56.80
C ASP A 592 8.78 -8.24 -56.63
N SER A 593 8.20 -9.27 -56.02
CA SER A 593 8.89 -10.55 -55.77
C SER A 593 9.08 -11.39 -57.04
N ASN A 594 10.05 -12.30 -57.01
CA ASN A 594 10.22 -13.37 -57.97
C ASN A 594 9.16 -14.44 -57.81
N LEU A 595 8.60 -14.62 -56.59
CA LEU A 595 7.54 -15.59 -56.33
C LEU A 595 6.27 -15.30 -57.17
N SER A 596 5.87 -14.04 -57.28
CA SER A 596 4.70 -13.63 -58.08
C SER A 596 4.88 -13.82 -59.59
N LYS A 597 6.11 -13.99 -60.07
CA LYS A 597 6.42 -14.26 -61.49
C LYS A 597 6.27 -15.74 -61.85
N HIS A 598 6.16 -16.64 -60.87
CA HIS A 598 5.86 -18.04 -61.12
C HIS A 598 4.39 -18.19 -61.55
N GLN A 599 4.17 -18.87 -62.69
CA GLN A 599 2.84 -19.00 -63.29
C GLN A 599 1.78 -19.65 -62.37
N ASN A 600 2.22 -20.47 -61.41
CA ASN A 600 1.35 -21.22 -60.51
C ASN A 600 1.30 -20.64 -59.08
N ALA A 601 1.95 -19.49 -58.81
CA ALA A 601 1.93 -18.88 -57.49
C ALA A 601 0.72 -17.95 -57.33
N LYS A 602 -0.01 -18.09 -56.22
CA LYS A 602 -1.25 -17.35 -55.94
C LYS A 602 -1.19 -16.70 -54.56
N LEU A 603 -1.53 -15.42 -54.47
CA LEU A 603 -1.75 -14.73 -53.20
C LEU A 603 -3.25 -14.58 -52.95
N VAL A 604 -3.71 -15.01 -51.77
CA VAL A 604 -5.11 -14.95 -51.36
C VAL A 604 -5.23 -14.31 -49.98
N PHE A 605 -6.01 -13.24 -49.89
CA PHE A 605 -6.50 -12.71 -48.63
C PHE A 605 -7.79 -13.44 -48.23
N VAL A 606 -7.70 -14.25 -47.19
CA VAL A 606 -8.77 -15.06 -46.63
C VAL A 606 -9.41 -14.32 -45.45
N GLY A 607 -10.41 -13.49 -45.74
CA GLY A 607 -11.12 -12.69 -44.74
C GLY A 607 -11.94 -11.55 -45.34
N GLU A 608 -12.79 -10.93 -44.52
CA GLU A 608 -13.55 -9.74 -44.90
C GLU A 608 -12.65 -8.50 -44.93
N LEU A 609 -12.89 -7.64 -45.92
CA LEU A 609 -12.20 -6.37 -46.09
C LEU A 609 -12.93 -5.24 -45.35
N GLU A 610 -12.18 -4.34 -44.74
CA GLU A 610 -12.75 -3.18 -44.05
C GLU A 610 -13.59 -2.32 -44.99
N LYS A 611 -14.78 -1.89 -44.55
CA LYS A 611 -15.70 -1.08 -45.35
C LYS A 611 -15.35 0.41 -45.23
N SER A 612 -14.19 0.80 -45.74
CA SER A 612 -13.67 2.18 -45.71
C SER A 612 -12.98 2.55 -47.02
N SER A 613 -12.59 3.82 -47.17
CA SER A 613 -11.78 4.27 -48.32
C SER A 613 -10.46 3.52 -48.43
N PHE A 614 -9.87 3.15 -47.29
CA PHE A 614 -8.70 2.28 -47.23
C PHE A 614 -9.01 0.89 -47.80
N GLY A 615 -10.11 0.26 -47.37
CA GLY A 615 -10.54 -1.02 -47.91
C GLY A 615 -10.73 -0.98 -49.43
N ASN A 616 -11.39 0.05 -49.97
CA ASN A 616 -11.54 0.22 -51.41
C ASN A 616 -10.18 0.31 -52.13
N HIS A 617 -9.22 1.04 -51.56
CA HIS A 617 -7.86 1.12 -52.11
C HIS A 617 -7.17 -0.26 -52.17
N ILE A 618 -7.28 -1.06 -51.11
CA ILE A 618 -6.73 -2.44 -51.08
C ILE A 618 -7.44 -3.33 -52.12
N GLN A 619 -8.75 -3.20 -52.28
CA GLN A 619 -9.50 -3.93 -53.29
C GLN A 619 -9.00 -3.60 -54.71
N ASP A 620 -8.78 -2.32 -55.01
CA ASP A 620 -8.27 -1.86 -56.31
C ASP A 620 -6.85 -2.40 -56.58
N MET A 621 -5.97 -2.35 -55.58
CA MET A 621 -4.63 -2.93 -55.68
C MET A 621 -4.69 -4.44 -55.92
N CYS A 622 -5.55 -5.16 -55.20
CA CYS A 622 -5.69 -6.61 -55.40
C CYS A 622 -6.18 -6.95 -56.80
N CYS A 623 -7.14 -6.19 -57.35
CA CYS A 623 -7.61 -6.33 -58.72
C CYS A 623 -6.50 -6.07 -59.75
N GLU A 624 -5.66 -5.04 -59.54
CA GLU A 624 -4.54 -4.69 -60.43
C GLU A 624 -3.52 -5.83 -60.54
N TYR A 625 -3.20 -6.49 -59.42
CA TYR A 625 -2.14 -7.51 -59.35
C TYR A 625 -2.65 -8.96 -59.34
N GLY A 626 -3.93 -9.19 -59.64
CA GLY A 626 -4.52 -10.53 -59.71
C GLY A 626 -4.57 -11.27 -58.38
N ILE A 627 -4.68 -10.54 -57.26
CA ILE A 627 -4.75 -11.08 -55.90
C ILE A 627 -6.20 -11.30 -55.52
N SER A 628 -6.52 -12.46 -54.95
CA SER A 628 -7.90 -12.81 -54.57
C SER A 628 -8.24 -12.39 -53.14
N ILE A 629 -9.45 -11.89 -52.91
CA ILE A 629 -10.02 -11.63 -51.58
C ILE A 629 -11.28 -12.49 -51.44
N THR A 630 -11.37 -13.34 -50.42
CA THR A 630 -12.48 -14.29 -50.27
C THR A 630 -13.74 -13.68 -49.69
N GLY A 631 -13.62 -12.56 -48.96
CA GLY A 631 -14.65 -12.13 -48.00
C GLY A 631 -14.70 -13.05 -46.78
N TYR A 632 -15.72 -12.87 -45.94
CA TYR A 632 -15.95 -13.77 -44.81
C TYR A 632 -16.22 -15.20 -45.31
N VAL A 633 -15.54 -16.18 -44.72
CA VAL A 633 -15.70 -17.61 -45.05
C VAL A 633 -16.05 -18.40 -43.80
N SER A 634 -16.72 -19.53 -43.95
CA SER A 634 -17.00 -20.44 -42.83
C SER A 634 -15.72 -21.06 -42.27
N ASP A 635 -15.74 -21.50 -41.02
CA ASP A 635 -14.61 -22.17 -40.35
C ASP A 635 -14.07 -23.35 -41.16
N ALA A 636 -14.93 -24.11 -41.83
CA ALA A 636 -14.54 -25.23 -42.69
C ALA A 636 -13.73 -24.76 -43.92
N ILE A 637 -14.17 -23.67 -44.58
CA ILE A 637 -13.45 -23.10 -45.72
C ILE A 637 -12.14 -22.44 -45.25
N TYR A 638 -12.16 -21.72 -44.13
CA TYR A 638 -10.96 -21.17 -43.50
C TYR A 638 -9.91 -22.26 -43.24
N GLN A 639 -10.31 -23.38 -42.65
CA GLN A 639 -9.40 -24.49 -42.35
C GLN A 639 -8.85 -25.14 -43.62
N ASN A 640 -9.63 -25.20 -44.70
CA ASN A 640 -9.12 -25.64 -46.01
C ASN A 640 -8.01 -24.71 -46.50
N TYR A 641 -8.16 -23.40 -46.40
CA TYR A 641 -7.08 -22.47 -46.78
C TYR A 641 -5.85 -22.63 -45.90
N VAL A 642 -6.00 -22.75 -44.58
CA VAL A 642 -4.88 -22.99 -43.65
C VAL A 642 -4.13 -24.29 -44.01
N ASN A 643 -4.85 -25.37 -44.31
CA ASN A 643 -4.22 -26.66 -44.62
C ASN A 643 -3.62 -26.71 -46.03
N ALA A 644 -4.18 -25.95 -46.98
CA ALA A 644 -3.73 -25.92 -48.37
C ALA A 644 -2.54 -24.97 -48.60
N ALA A 645 -2.37 -23.95 -47.77
CA ALA A 645 -1.34 -22.93 -47.91
C ALA A 645 0.07 -23.51 -47.92
N ASP A 646 0.94 -22.94 -48.75
CA ASP A 646 2.38 -23.20 -48.81
C ASP A 646 3.17 -22.21 -47.96
N LEU A 647 2.63 -21.00 -47.80
CA LEU A 647 3.18 -19.93 -46.97
C LEU A 647 2.03 -19.08 -46.41
N ALA A 648 2.15 -18.64 -45.16
CA ALA A 648 1.25 -17.64 -44.59
C ALA A 648 1.98 -16.34 -44.28
N ILE A 649 1.34 -15.20 -44.47
CA ILE A 649 1.88 -13.88 -44.09
C ILE A 649 0.89 -13.22 -43.13
N GLN A 650 1.33 -12.96 -41.89
CA GLN A 650 0.54 -12.34 -40.83
C GLN A 650 1.31 -11.16 -40.24
N LEU A 651 1.24 -10.03 -40.92
CA LEU A 651 1.79 -8.78 -40.41
C LEU A 651 0.78 -8.07 -39.51
N ARG A 652 1.29 -7.45 -38.45
CA ARG A 652 0.51 -6.57 -37.58
C ARG A 652 1.42 -5.46 -37.08
N LYS A 653 0.96 -4.22 -37.23
CA LYS A 653 1.60 -3.05 -36.60
C LYS A 653 0.99 -2.87 -35.21
N GLU A 654 1.85 -2.55 -34.23
CA GLU A 654 1.44 -2.23 -32.85
C GLU A 654 0.66 -3.38 -32.20
N SER A 655 1.26 -4.57 -32.14
CA SER A 655 0.70 -5.68 -31.35
C SER A 655 0.62 -5.30 -29.87
N ARG A 656 -0.55 -5.47 -29.27
CA ARG A 656 -0.92 -5.04 -27.91
C ARG A 656 -1.19 -6.23 -27.00
N GLY A 657 -0.57 -7.37 -27.30
CA GLY A 657 -0.69 -8.61 -26.52
C GLY A 657 -1.86 -9.48 -26.92
N GLU A 658 -2.46 -9.24 -28.08
CA GLU A 658 -3.42 -10.16 -28.69
C GLU A 658 -2.72 -11.48 -29.06
N THR A 659 -3.34 -12.61 -28.76
CA THR A 659 -2.83 -13.91 -29.22
C THR A 659 -3.45 -14.26 -30.57
N SER A 660 -2.64 -14.38 -31.62
CA SER A 660 -3.18 -14.71 -32.95
C SER A 660 -3.48 -16.20 -33.05
N GLY A 661 -4.75 -16.56 -32.89
CA GLY A 661 -5.23 -17.91 -33.15
C GLY A 661 -4.80 -18.40 -34.53
N THR A 662 -4.83 -17.53 -35.55
CA THR A 662 -4.48 -17.89 -36.93
C THR A 662 -3.01 -18.19 -37.14
N ILE A 663 -2.09 -17.43 -36.54
CA ILE A 663 -0.65 -17.76 -36.61
C ILE A 663 -0.42 -19.16 -36.03
N LEU A 664 -1.04 -19.43 -34.88
CA LEU A 664 -0.96 -20.73 -34.23
C LEU A 664 -1.64 -21.84 -35.05
N ASP A 665 -2.72 -21.57 -35.78
CA ASP A 665 -3.36 -22.55 -36.68
C ASP A 665 -2.44 -22.89 -37.87
N CYS A 666 -1.78 -21.88 -38.47
CA CYS A 666 -0.80 -22.11 -39.54
C CYS A 666 0.36 -22.98 -39.04
N MET A 667 0.90 -22.66 -37.87
CA MET A 667 1.94 -23.48 -37.23
C MET A 667 1.45 -24.89 -36.93
N ALA A 668 0.20 -25.07 -36.45
CA ALA A 668 -0.39 -26.37 -36.17
C ALA A 668 -0.56 -27.25 -37.44
N SER A 669 -0.81 -26.62 -38.59
CA SER A 669 -0.81 -27.28 -39.91
C SER A 669 0.60 -27.42 -40.50
N GLY A 670 1.62 -26.86 -39.84
CA GLY A 670 3.02 -26.78 -40.27
C GLY A 670 3.22 -26.02 -41.56
N VAL A 671 2.44 -24.96 -41.75
CA VAL A 671 2.65 -23.95 -42.76
C VAL A 671 3.67 -22.94 -42.22
N PRO A 672 4.76 -22.64 -42.95
CA PRO A 672 5.66 -21.55 -42.57
C PRO A 672 4.88 -20.23 -42.56
N VAL A 673 5.03 -19.47 -41.47
CA VAL A 673 4.31 -18.21 -41.28
C VAL A 673 5.29 -17.07 -41.07
N ILE A 674 5.20 -16.08 -41.95
CA ILE A 674 5.91 -14.82 -41.84
C ILE A 674 5.15 -13.92 -40.87
N VAL A 675 5.82 -13.46 -39.82
CA VAL A 675 5.22 -12.60 -38.79
C VAL A 675 6.02 -11.32 -38.60
N GLN A 676 5.32 -10.29 -38.12
CA GLN A 676 5.99 -9.13 -37.53
C GLN A 676 6.25 -9.45 -36.04
N GLY A 677 7.52 -9.43 -35.64
CA GLY A 677 8.02 -9.70 -34.29
C GLY A 677 7.84 -8.51 -33.37
N ASP A 678 6.63 -8.32 -32.85
CA ASP A 678 6.33 -7.41 -31.76
C ASP A 678 5.40 -8.06 -30.71
N GLY A 679 5.50 -7.59 -29.47
CA GLY A 679 4.66 -8.06 -28.37
C GLY A 679 4.70 -9.57 -28.15
N ALA A 680 3.52 -10.20 -28.07
CA ALA A 680 3.36 -11.64 -27.86
C ALA A 680 3.89 -12.50 -29.03
N PHE A 681 4.09 -11.94 -30.23
CA PHE A 681 4.57 -12.72 -31.39
C PHE A 681 6.06 -13.05 -31.31
N LEU A 682 6.84 -12.31 -30.52
CA LEU A 682 8.25 -12.61 -30.26
C LEU A 682 8.45 -13.89 -29.44
N GLU A 683 7.40 -14.39 -28.79
CA GLU A 683 7.45 -15.62 -27.99
C GLU A 683 7.26 -16.89 -28.82
N LEU A 684 6.76 -16.73 -30.04
CA LEU A 684 6.60 -17.84 -30.96
C LEU A 684 8.00 -18.32 -31.36
N SER A 685 8.28 -19.62 -31.24
CA SER A 685 9.57 -20.23 -31.60
C SER A 685 9.78 -20.31 -33.12
N LEU A 686 9.57 -19.19 -33.82
CA LEU A 686 9.83 -19.02 -35.23
C LEU A 686 11.29 -18.63 -35.44
N LYS A 687 11.87 -19.02 -36.58
CA LYS A 687 13.22 -18.63 -36.92
C LYS A 687 13.29 -17.17 -37.36
N GLU A 688 14.47 -16.56 -37.22
CA GLU A 688 14.72 -15.15 -37.57
C GLU A 688 14.38 -14.84 -39.03
N GLU A 689 14.52 -15.81 -39.96
CA GLU A 689 14.22 -15.63 -41.38
C GLU A 689 12.72 -15.42 -41.67
N LEU A 690 11.84 -15.75 -40.72
CA LEU A 690 10.39 -15.60 -40.83
C LEU A 690 9.83 -14.50 -39.91
N THR A 691 10.68 -13.81 -39.16
CA THR A 691 10.26 -12.83 -38.16
C THR A 691 10.92 -11.49 -38.41
N PHE A 692 10.12 -10.45 -38.62
CA PHE A 692 10.64 -9.10 -38.88
C PHE A 692 10.56 -8.19 -37.66
N GLY A 693 11.46 -7.20 -37.60
CA GLY A 693 11.34 -6.11 -36.61
C GLY A 693 10.10 -5.22 -36.83
N PRO A 694 9.84 -4.26 -35.92
CA PRO A 694 8.62 -3.45 -35.91
C PRO A 694 8.44 -2.55 -37.16
N ASN A 695 9.53 -2.26 -37.88
CA ASN A 695 9.54 -1.42 -39.08
C ASN A 695 9.68 -2.27 -40.36
N VAL A 696 8.72 -3.16 -40.61
CA VAL A 696 8.68 -3.94 -41.86
C VAL A 696 8.48 -3.00 -43.03
N HIS A 697 9.32 -3.11 -44.06
CA HIS A 697 9.12 -2.47 -45.36
C HIS A 697 8.93 -3.55 -46.43
N HIS A 698 8.13 -3.26 -47.45
CA HIS A 698 7.88 -4.17 -48.57
C HIS A 698 9.17 -4.75 -49.19
N LYS A 699 10.28 -4.00 -49.26
CA LYS A 699 11.57 -4.51 -49.77
C LYS A 699 12.15 -5.65 -48.94
N THR A 700 12.00 -5.59 -47.62
CA THR A 700 12.47 -6.64 -46.72
C THR A 700 11.58 -7.88 -46.87
N LEU A 701 10.26 -7.69 -46.94
CA LEU A 701 9.33 -8.78 -47.18
C LEU A 701 9.55 -9.42 -48.56
N GLN A 702 9.80 -8.62 -49.60
CA GLN A 702 10.14 -9.06 -50.96
C GLN A 702 11.38 -9.97 -50.94
N SER A 703 12.43 -9.58 -50.22
CA SER A 703 13.67 -10.38 -50.12
C SER A 703 13.41 -11.77 -49.52
N VAL A 704 12.48 -11.88 -48.56
CA VAL A 704 12.07 -13.18 -48.01
C VAL A 704 11.21 -13.96 -48.99
N LEU A 705 10.28 -13.33 -49.70
CA LEU A 705 9.50 -13.98 -50.76
C LEU A 705 10.40 -14.51 -51.88
N ASP A 706 11.47 -13.79 -52.23
CA ASP A 706 12.47 -14.21 -53.20
C ASP A 706 13.29 -15.40 -52.71
N ALA A 707 13.66 -15.41 -51.43
CA ALA A 707 14.34 -16.55 -50.81
C ALA A 707 13.43 -17.79 -50.75
N VAL A 708 12.14 -17.61 -50.45
CA VAL A 708 11.13 -18.67 -50.50
C VAL A 708 11.01 -19.24 -51.91
N ALA A 709 10.99 -18.40 -52.94
CA ALA A 709 10.93 -18.85 -54.34
C ALA A 709 12.17 -19.66 -54.75
N GLN A 710 13.35 -19.34 -54.21
CA GLN A 710 14.60 -20.05 -54.50
C GLN A 710 14.70 -21.40 -53.77
N ALA A 711 14.16 -21.51 -52.56
CA ALA A 711 14.33 -22.69 -51.70
C ALA A 711 13.04 -23.10 -50.94
N PRO A 712 11.95 -23.47 -51.64
CA PRO A 712 10.64 -23.71 -51.00
C PRO A 712 10.65 -24.87 -49.98
N GLU A 713 11.41 -25.95 -50.23
CA GLU A 713 11.50 -27.09 -49.30
C GLU A 713 12.21 -26.72 -47.97
N SER A 714 13.13 -25.76 -47.99
CA SER A 714 13.77 -25.26 -46.77
C SER A 714 12.74 -24.56 -45.86
N TYR A 715 11.85 -23.75 -46.44
CA TYR A 715 10.80 -23.05 -45.68
C TYR A 715 9.70 -24.00 -45.21
N LYS A 716 9.39 -25.05 -45.97
CA LYS A 716 8.50 -26.12 -45.51
C LYS A 716 9.04 -26.81 -44.24
N THR A 717 10.35 -27.03 -44.18
CA THR A 717 11.01 -27.55 -42.97
C THR A 717 10.81 -26.62 -41.76
N LEU A 718 10.87 -25.29 -41.96
CA LEU A 718 10.55 -24.31 -40.91
C LEU A 718 9.10 -24.42 -40.42
N GLY A 719 8.15 -24.67 -41.33
CA GLY A 719 6.76 -24.95 -40.99
C GLY A 719 6.62 -26.20 -40.11
N GLU A 720 7.34 -27.28 -40.43
CA GLU A 720 7.34 -28.51 -39.62
C GLU A 720 7.96 -28.32 -38.22
N GLU A 721 8.99 -27.48 -38.10
CA GLU A 721 9.53 -27.07 -36.80
C GLU A 721 8.48 -26.31 -35.97
N GLY A 722 7.74 -25.39 -36.60
CA GLY A 722 6.61 -24.71 -35.98
C GLY A 722 5.54 -25.68 -35.48
N ARG A 723 5.20 -26.71 -36.28
CA ARG A 723 4.26 -27.77 -35.91
C ARG A 723 4.71 -28.56 -34.68
N LYS A 724 6.00 -28.90 -34.63
CA LYS A 724 6.60 -29.58 -33.45
C LYS A 724 6.48 -28.71 -32.20
N SER A 725 6.70 -27.40 -32.31
CA SER A 725 6.52 -26.47 -31.18
C SER A 725 5.07 -26.45 -30.68
N ILE A 726 4.08 -26.31 -31.58
CA ILE A 726 2.65 -26.38 -31.23
C ILE A 726 2.29 -27.69 -30.54
N SER A 727 2.78 -28.82 -31.08
CA SER A 727 2.51 -30.15 -30.51
C SER A 727 3.05 -30.35 -29.10
N LYS A 728 4.05 -29.55 -28.69
CA LYS A 728 4.66 -29.66 -27.37
C LYS A 728 3.93 -28.81 -26.31
N PHE A 729 3.41 -27.64 -26.69
CA PHE A 729 2.92 -26.65 -25.72
C PHE A 729 1.43 -26.32 -25.80
N HIS A 730 0.76 -26.60 -26.92
CA HIS A 730 -0.62 -26.13 -27.17
C HIS A 730 -1.67 -27.26 -27.23
N ARG A 731 -1.33 -28.50 -26.82
CA ARG A 731 -2.26 -29.64 -26.83
C ARG A 731 -3.43 -29.40 -25.89
N GLY A 732 -4.65 -29.73 -26.35
CA GLY A 732 -5.88 -29.49 -25.61
C GLY A 732 -5.90 -30.09 -24.20
N GLU A 733 -5.55 -31.37 -24.08
CA GLU A 733 -5.48 -32.09 -22.81
C GLU A 733 -4.52 -31.40 -21.81
N ASP A 734 -3.36 -30.95 -22.28
CA ASP A 734 -2.34 -30.32 -21.43
C ASP A 734 -2.77 -28.91 -21.00
N VAL A 735 -3.47 -28.17 -21.87
CA VAL A 735 -4.05 -26.86 -21.55
C VAL A 735 -5.18 -27.01 -20.52
N ALA A 736 -6.09 -27.96 -20.71
CA ALA A 736 -7.18 -28.20 -19.77
C ALA A 736 -6.66 -28.63 -18.38
N ARG A 737 -5.64 -29.48 -18.31
CA ARG A 737 -4.99 -29.87 -17.05
C ARG A 737 -4.32 -28.70 -16.34
N GLN A 738 -3.69 -27.79 -17.09
CA GLN A 738 -3.11 -26.56 -16.53
C GLN A 738 -4.18 -25.63 -15.98
N ILE A 739 -5.31 -25.47 -16.69
CA ILE A 739 -6.45 -24.69 -16.19
C ILE A 739 -6.99 -25.31 -14.90
N GLN A 740 -7.23 -26.63 -14.88
CA GLN A 740 -7.69 -27.32 -13.68
C GLN A 740 -6.74 -27.12 -12.50
N SER A 741 -5.44 -27.27 -12.73
CA SER A 741 -4.43 -27.13 -11.67
C SER A 741 -4.35 -25.69 -11.16
N PHE A 742 -4.52 -24.71 -12.04
CA PHE A 742 -4.56 -23.30 -11.68
C PHE A 742 -5.79 -22.97 -10.84
N LEU A 743 -6.98 -23.39 -11.26
CA LEU A 743 -8.23 -23.16 -10.53
C LEU A 743 -8.17 -23.79 -9.13
N ALA A 744 -7.72 -25.05 -9.03
CA ALA A 744 -7.57 -25.74 -7.75
C ALA A 744 -6.53 -25.12 -6.81
N ALA A 745 -5.60 -24.31 -7.33
CA ALA A 745 -4.58 -23.60 -6.56
C ALA A 745 -5.01 -22.16 -6.20
N LEU A 746 -6.12 -21.65 -6.75
CA LEU A 746 -6.63 -20.34 -6.36
C LEU A 746 -7.07 -20.36 -4.89
N PRO A 747 -6.85 -19.27 -4.14
CA PRO A 747 -7.37 -19.16 -2.78
C PRO A 747 -8.88 -19.36 -2.77
N ALA A 748 -9.41 -20.06 -1.76
CA ALA A 748 -10.86 -20.20 -1.57
C ALA A 748 -11.51 -18.80 -1.63
N SER A 749 -12.58 -18.67 -2.41
CA SER A 749 -13.15 -17.37 -2.76
C SER A 749 -13.57 -16.58 -1.50
N PRO A 750 -13.00 -15.37 -1.26
CA PRO A 750 -13.40 -14.50 -0.14
C PRO A 750 -14.86 -14.05 -0.20
N ASP A 751 -15.51 -14.12 -1.37
CA ASP A 751 -16.84 -13.56 -1.60
C ASP A 751 -17.96 -14.28 -0.85
N GLY A 752 -17.85 -15.61 -0.68
CA GLY A 752 -18.78 -16.35 0.17
C GLY A 752 -18.72 -15.83 1.61
N GLY A 753 -17.50 -15.60 2.11
CA GLY A 753 -17.26 -15.04 3.43
C GLY A 753 -17.70 -13.58 3.57
N ARG A 754 -17.54 -12.74 2.54
CA ARG A 754 -18.04 -11.35 2.55
C ARG A 754 -19.56 -11.28 2.55
N GLN A 755 -20.25 -12.08 1.74
CA GLN A 755 -21.71 -12.11 1.76
C GLN A 755 -22.24 -12.65 3.08
N VAL A 756 -21.60 -13.69 3.64
CA VAL A 756 -21.90 -14.23 4.97
C VAL A 756 -21.66 -13.17 6.05
N LEU A 757 -20.57 -12.41 5.98
CA LEU A 757 -20.28 -11.29 6.89
C LEU A 757 -21.35 -10.20 6.79
N LEU A 758 -21.67 -9.74 5.58
CA LEU A 758 -22.69 -8.72 5.36
C LEU A 758 -24.05 -9.18 5.89
N LYS A 759 -24.42 -10.44 5.64
CA LYS A 759 -25.62 -11.05 6.20
C LYS A 759 -25.59 -11.06 7.73
N ALA A 760 -24.51 -11.54 8.34
CA ALA A 760 -24.33 -11.58 9.79
C ALA A 760 -24.40 -10.18 10.43
N LEU A 761 -23.84 -9.16 9.77
CA LEU A 761 -23.94 -7.76 10.20
C LEU A 761 -25.37 -7.23 10.14
N THR A 762 -26.16 -7.63 9.13
CA THR A 762 -27.57 -7.22 9.00
C THR A 762 -28.52 -7.94 9.94
N GLU A 763 -28.20 -9.18 10.34
CA GLU A 763 -29.02 -9.98 11.25
C GLU A 763 -28.82 -9.63 12.73
N PHE A 764 -27.71 -8.97 13.05
CA PHE A 764 -27.38 -8.62 14.43
C PHE A 764 -28.19 -7.43 14.97
N THR A 765 -28.65 -7.55 16.22
CA THR A 765 -29.41 -6.51 16.93
C THR A 765 -28.67 -6.06 18.20
N ALA A 766 -28.54 -4.74 18.39
CA ALA A 766 -27.96 -4.12 19.58
C ALA A 766 -28.94 -3.14 20.23
N PRO A 767 -28.77 -2.81 21.53
CA PRO A 767 -29.61 -1.82 22.22
C PRO A 767 -29.65 -0.44 21.54
N LYS A 768 -28.56 -0.06 20.86
CA LYS A 768 -28.46 1.15 20.05
C LYS A 768 -28.11 0.75 18.61
N SER A 769 -28.92 1.20 17.66
CA SER A 769 -28.66 0.99 16.22
C SER A 769 -27.45 1.80 15.74
N PRO A 770 -26.70 1.28 14.75
CA PRO A 770 -25.61 2.02 14.12
C PRO A 770 -26.13 3.29 13.45
N ASP A 771 -25.38 4.38 13.58
CA ASP A 771 -25.60 5.60 12.81
C ASP A 771 -24.89 5.55 11.44
N LYS A 772 -25.03 6.62 10.64
CA LYS A 772 -24.40 6.70 9.31
C LYS A 772 -22.87 6.55 9.37
N ASP A 773 -22.26 7.10 10.40
CA ASP A 773 -20.81 7.13 10.59
C ASP A 773 -20.28 5.75 11.03
N ASP A 774 -21.06 5.01 11.83
CA ASP A 774 -20.82 3.60 12.12
C ASP A 774 -20.85 2.72 10.87
N TRP A 775 -21.82 2.95 9.97
CA TRP A 775 -21.89 2.24 8.69
C TRP A 775 -20.70 2.56 7.79
N GLU A 776 -20.33 3.84 7.68
CA GLU A 776 -19.17 4.27 6.88
C GLU A 776 -17.87 3.65 7.41
N ARG A 777 -17.63 3.69 8.73
CA ARG A 777 -16.45 3.04 9.33
C ARG A 777 -16.45 1.53 9.18
N THR A 778 -17.61 0.90 9.24
CA THR A 778 -17.75 -0.56 9.04
C THR A 778 -17.45 -0.94 7.61
N ALA A 779 -17.99 -0.21 6.64
CA ALA A 779 -17.66 -0.41 5.24
C ALA A 779 -16.17 -0.20 4.99
N HIS A 780 -15.57 0.84 5.59
CA HIS A 780 -14.14 1.07 5.51
C HIS A 780 -13.32 -0.07 6.12
N ALA A 781 -13.69 -0.56 7.31
CA ALA A 781 -13.01 -1.66 7.98
C ALA A 781 -13.05 -2.97 7.17
N ILE A 782 -14.18 -3.27 6.52
CA ILE A 782 -14.32 -4.44 5.63
C ILE A 782 -13.44 -4.25 4.38
N ASN A 783 -13.43 -3.06 3.79
CA ASN A 783 -12.68 -2.79 2.57
C ASN A 783 -11.16 -2.79 2.83
N PHE A 784 -10.72 -2.22 3.96
CA PHE A 784 -9.31 -2.16 4.36
C PHE A 784 -8.66 -3.53 4.52
N GLN A 785 -9.46 -4.57 4.78
CA GLN A 785 -8.96 -5.92 5.01
C GLN A 785 -8.72 -6.74 3.75
N GLN A 786 -9.25 -6.31 2.61
CA GLN A 786 -9.11 -7.04 1.36
C GLN A 786 -8.16 -6.27 0.44
N PRO A 787 -6.95 -6.81 0.15
CA PRO A 787 -6.06 -6.22 -0.83
C PRO A 787 -6.80 -6.14 -2.16
N ALA A 788 -7.10 -4.93 -2.62
CA ALA A 788 -7.76 -4.74 -3.89
C ALA A 788 -6.69 -4.82 -4.96
N LEU A 789 -6.83 -5.77 -5.89
CA LEU A 789 -5.92 -5.81 -7.03
C LEU A 789 -6.19 -4.61 -7.94
N ARG A 790 -5.47 -3.52 -7.71
CA ARG A 790 -5.59 -2.26 -8.44
C ARG A 790 -4.22 -1.69 -8.74
N GLN A 791 -4.19 -0.73 -9.66
CA GLN A 791 -2.97 0.02 -9.91
C GLN A 791 -2.61 0.84 -8.67
N ARG A 792 -1.33 0.77 -8.24
CA ARG A 792 -0.81 1.60 -7.15
C ARG A 792 -0.96 3.07 -7.49
N GLN A 793 -1.06 3.92 -6.48
CA GLN A 793 -1.31 5.34 -6.68
C GLN A 793 -0.39 6.24 -5.86
N ILE A 794 -0.11 7.41 -6.42
CA ILE A 794 0.47 8.55 -5.72
C ILE A 794 -0.67 9.52 -5.42
N LEU A 795 -1.05 9.57 -4.15
CA LEU A 795 -2.03 10.48 -3.56
C LEU A 795 -1.34 11.82 -3.34
N TYR A 796 -1.47 12.71 -4.32
CA TYR A 796 -0.75 13.98 -4.39
C TYR A 796 -1.55 15.11 -3.74
N ASP A 797 -1.06 15.67 -2.65
CA ASP A 797 -1.77 16.70 -1.88
C ASP A 797 -1.89 18.01 -2.66
N VAL A 798 -3.13 18.45 -2.86
CA VAL A 798 -3.49 19.73 -3.49
C VAL A 798 -4.45 20.53 -2.60
N THR A 799 -4.47 20.28 -1.29
CA THR A 799 -5.47 20.85 -0.37
C THR A 799 -5.61 22.37 -0.50
N VAL A 800 -4.50 23.12 -0.43
CA VAL A 800 -4.58 24.60 -0.54
C VAL A 800 -4.99 24.99 -1.95
N LEU A 801 -4.39 24.38 -2.97
CA LEU A 801 -4.68 24.66 -4.38
C LEU A 801 -6.14 24.38 -4.79
N ALA A 802 -6.77 23.36 -4.21
CA ALA A 802 -8.14 22.99 -4.48
C ALA A 802 -9.15 23.95 -3.84
N GLU A 803 -8.81 24.53 -2.68
CA GLU A 803 -9.64 25.51 -1.98
C GLU A 803 -9.45 26.93 -2.50
N SER A 804 -8.19 27.36 -2.69
CA SER A 804 -7.85 28.71 -3.14
C SER A 804 -6.45 28.80 -3.76
N ASP A 805 -6.32 29.37 -4.95
CA ASP A 805 -4.99 29.70 -5.50
C ASP A 805 -4.43 30.94 -4.79
N ALA A 806 -3.69 30.73 -3.71
CA ALA A 806 -3.05 31.78 -2.92
C ALA A 806 -1.92 32.51 -3.67
N LYS A 807 -1.55 32.02 -4.87
CA LYS A 807 -0.51 32.55 -5.77
C LYS A 807 0.84 32.76 -5.08
N THR A 808 1.26 31.81 -4.25
CA THR A 808 2.59 31.83 -3.63
C THR A 808 3.57 30.96 -4.40
N GLY A 809 4.85 31.05 -4.05
CA GLY A 809 5.89 30.17 -4.61
C GLY A 809 5.58 28.69 -4.42
N ILE A 810 5.07 28.29 -3.24
CA ILE A 810 4.73 26.90 -2.93
C ILE A 810 3.65 26.37 -3.88
N GLN A 811 2.58 27.13 -4.14
CA GLN A 811 1.53 26.68 -5.08
C GLN A 811 2.05 26.50 -6.52
N ARG A 812 3.07 27.27 -6.94
CA ARG A 812 3.75 27.03 -8.23
C ARG A 812 4.53 25.72 -8.23
N VAL A 813 5.23 25.41 -7.13
CA VAL A 813 5.92 24.12 -6.95
C VAL A 813 4.93 22.96 -7.03
N VAL A 814 3.84 23.03 -6.25
CA VAL A 814 2.82 21.97 -6.20
C VAL A 814 2.23 21.72 -7.61
N ARG A 815 1.97 22.78 -8.39
CA ARG A 815 1.45 22.67 -9.77
C ARG A 815 2.50 22.15 -10.76
N GLY A 816 3.74 22.62 -10.68
CA GLY A 816 4.82 22.24 -11.59
C GLY A 816 5.21 20.77 -11.47
N VAL A 817 5.31 20.28 -10.23
CA VAL A 817 5.57 18.86 -9.95
C VAL A 817 4.37 18.00 -10.40
N LEU A 818 3.13 18.38 -10.07
CA LEU A 818 1.94 17.64 -10.50
C LEU A 818 1.81 17.56 -12.02
N ALA A 819 2.05 18.66 -12.74
CA ALA A 819 2.02 18.67 -14.20
C ALA A 819 3.08 17.72 -14.80
N SER A 820 4.27 17.69 -14.22
CA SER A 820 5.35 16.79 -14.63
C SER A 820 5.02 15.33 -14.35
N LEU A 821 4.42 15.03 -13.19
CA LEU A 821 3.92 13.71 -12.85
C LEU A 821 2.80 13.24 -13.80
N PHE A 822 1.89 14.12 -14.21
CA PHE A 822 0.88 13.74 -15.20
C PHE A 822 1.48 13.46 -16.58
N ALA A 823 2.48 14.24 -17.00
CA ALA A 823 3.15 14.05 -18.29
C ALA A 823 4.00 12.77 -18.34
N SER A 824 4.60 12.37 -17.21
CA SER A 824 5.46 11.20 -17.11
C SER A 824 5.28 10.49 -15.76
N PRO A 825 4.15 9.77 -15.56
CA PRO A 825 3.89 9.09 -14.30
C PRO A 825 4.89 7.95 -14.07
N PRO A 826 5.29 7.66 -12.82
CA PRO A 826 6.14 6.52 -12.50
C PRO A 826 5.51 5.20 -12.94
N LYS A 827 6.34 4.27 -13.40
CA LYS A 827 5.87 2.99 -13.95
C LYS A 827 5.06 2.21 -12.90
N GLY A 828 3.84 1.82 -13.25
CA GLY A 828 2.94 1.07 -12.38
C GLY A 828 2.26 1.90 -11.29
N TYR A 829 2.34 3.24 -11.37
CA TYR A 829 1.61 4.17 -10.52
C TYR A 829 0.67 5.05 -11.35
N ARG A 830 -0.53 5.30 -10.83
CA ARG A 830 -1.38 6.41 -11.27
C ARG A 830 -1.22 7.61 -10.34
N ILE A 831 -1.43 8.80 -10.87
CA ILE A 831 -1.35 10.05 -10.10
C ILE A 831 -2.76 10.52 -9.77
N GLU A 832 -3.04 10.68 -8.48
CA GLU A 832 -4.35 11.03 -7.95
C GLU A 832 -4.24 12.25 -7.02
N PRO A 833 -4.67 13.45 -7.46
CA PRO A 833 -4.76 14.59 -6.58
C PRO A 833 -5.74 14.33 -5.44
N VAL A 834 -5.38 14.73 -4.23
CA VAL A 834 -6.18 14.58 -3.02
C VAL A 834 -6.25 15.88 -2.23
N ARG A 835 -7.29 16.04 -1.42
CA ARG A 835 -7.43 17.15 -0.48
C ARG A 835 -7.92 16.66 0.87
N MET A 836 -7.59 17.41 1.92
CA MET A 836 -8.14 17.19 3.26
C MET A 836 -9.57 17.75 3.33
N ASP A 837 -10.49 16.99 3.92
CA ASP A 837 -11.87 17.38 4.16
C ASP A 837 -12.25 17.00 5.60
N GLY A 838 -12.12 17.97 6.52
CA GLY A 838 -12.22 17.70 7.95
C GLY A 838 -11.14 16.73 8.42
N ASN A 839 -11.55 15.55 8.89
CA ASN A 839 -10.68 14.46 9.32
C ASN A 839 -10.51 13.34 8.28
N ARG A 840 -10.85 13.63 7.01
CA ARG A 840 -10.82 12.67 5.90
C ARG A 840 -9.90 13.15 4.80
N LEU A 841 -9.40 12.20 4.02
CA LEU A 841 -8.73 12.46 2.75
C LEU A 841 -9.69 12.10 1.61
N VAL A 842 -9.88 12.99 0.64
CA VAL A 842 -10.77 12.79 -0.50
C VAL A 842 -10.05 13.01 -1.82
N TYR A 843 -10.40 12.24 -2.85
CA TYR A 843 -9.90 12.47 -4.21
C TYR A 843 -10.38 13.84 -4.71
N ALA A 844 -9.46 14.67 -5.20
CA ALA A 844 -9.71 16.01 -5.74
C ALA A 844 -9.85 15.98 -7.28
N ARG A 845 -10.83 15.22 -7.77
CA ARG A 845 -11.04 14.99 -9.21
C ARG A 845 -11.61 16.23 -9.90
N GLN A 846 -12.48 16.96 -9.21
CA GLN A 846 -13.02 18.22 -9.75
C GLN A 846 -11.93 19.28 -9.94
N PHE A 847 -10.95 19.34 -9.04
CA PHE A 847 -9.77 20.19 -9.20
C PHE A 847 -9.02 19.89 -10.50
N SER A 848 -8.84 18.61 -10.82
CA SER A 848 -8.15 18.19 -12.05
C SER A 848 -8.90 18.63 -13.32
N THR A 849 -10.23 18.58 -13.31
CA THR A 849 -11.07 19.15 -14.38
C THR A 849 -10.83 20.65 -14.52
N ASN A 850 -10.91 21.39 -13.42
CA ASN A 850 -10.90 22.85 -13.45
C ASN A 850 -9.52 23.42 -13.81
N VAL A 851 -8.44 22.81 -13.31
CA VAL A 851 -7.07 23.33 -13.49
C VAL A 851 -6.43 22.78 -14.76
N PHE A 852 -6.51 21.47 -15.00
CA PHE A 852 -5.83 20.80 -16.10
C PHE A 852 -6.74 20.49 -17.29
N GLY A 853 -8.06 20.56 -17.12
CA GLY A 853 -9.00 20.17 -18.16
C GLY A 853 -9.12 18.65 -18.31
N ALA A 854 -8.79 17.85 -17.31
CA ALA A 854 -9.05 16.42 -17.40
C ALA A 854 -10.58 16.16 -17.41
N PRO A 855 -11.12 15.25 -18.25
CA PRO A 855 -12.52 14.84 -18.19
C PRO A 855 -12.88 13.99 -16.95
N THR A 856 -12.48 14.44 -15.76
CA THR A 856 -12.68 13.71 -14.49
C THR A 856 -14.07 13.92 -13.88
N TRP A 857 -14.95 14.73 -14.48
CA TRP A 857 -16.37 14.83 -14.08
C TRP A 857 -17.11 13.50 -14.12
N VAL A 858 -16.57 12.50 -14.83
CA VAL A 858 -17.11 11.15 -14.82
C VAL A 858 -17.02 10.51 -13.43
N TYR A 859 -16.10 10.90 -12.55
CA TYR A 859 -16.05 10.40 -11.17
C TYR A 859 -16.20 11.56 -10.16
N PRO A 860 -17.12 11.46 -9.18
CA PRO A 860 -17.20 12.46 -8.13
C PRO A 860 -15.97 12.41 -7.23
N ASP A 861 -15.70 13.51 -6.52
CA ASP A 861 -14.84 13.48 -5.35
C ASP A 861 -15.42 12.46 -4.35
N SER A 862 -14.58 11.55 -3.86
CA SER A 862 -14.96 10.49 -2.93
C SER A 862 -13.85 10.31 -1.89
N PRO A 863 -14.14 9.72 -0.71
CA PRO A 863 -13.09 9.30 0.23
C PRO A 863 -11.99 8.51 -0.48
N VAL A 864 -10.75 8.75 -0.07
CA VAL A 864 -9.61 8.01 -0.58
C VAL A 864 -9.65 6.58 -0.04
N GLU A 865 -9.45 5.64 -0.95
CA GLU A 865 -9.18 4.25 -0.62
C GLU A 865 -7.72 4.02 -0.92
N PHE A 866 -6.90 3.63 0.06
CA PHE A 866 -5.47 3.34 -0.09
C PHE A 866 -5.17 1.87 0.25
N ASP A 867 -4.06 1.35 -0.27
CA ASP A 867 -3.60 -0.03 -0.08
C ASP A 867 -2.06 -0.04 0.05
N LYS A 868 -1.48 -1.22 0.22
CA LYS A 868 -0.04 -1.45 0.27
C LYS A 868 0.67 -0.82 -0.95
N ASP A 869 1.85 -0.26 -0.71
CA ASP A 869 2.71 0.40 -1.70
C ASP A 869 2.14 1.70 -2.32
N ASP A 870 0.95 2.18 -1.89
CA ASP A 870 0.48 3.52 -2.23
C ASP A 870 1.32 4.60 -1.54
N ILE A 871 1.43 5.77 -2.17
CA ILE A 871 2.26 6.86 -1.67
C ILE A 871 1.39 8.09 -1.45
N TYR A 872 1.32 8.59 -0.22
CA TYR A 872 0.87 9.96 0.04
C TYR A 872 2.04 10.92 -0.12
N LEU A 873 1.93 11.85 -1.06
CA LEU A 873 2.96 12.83 -1.38
C LEU A 873 2.42 14.24 -1.12
N SER A 874 2.86 14.85 -0.03
CA SER A 874 2.48 16.22 0.33
C SER A 874 3.60 17.19 -0.02
N ILE A 875 3.48 17.86 -1.17
CA ILE A 875 4.34 19.00 -1.54
C ILE A 875 3.77 20.32 -1.01
N ASP A 876 2.45 20.37 -0.81
CA ASP A 876 1.74 21.54 -0.31
C ASP A 876 2.06 21.79 1.18
N TRP A 877 1.93 23.03 1.63
CA TRP A 877 2.17 23.39 3.04
C TRP A 877 0.84 23.67 3.74
N VAL A 878 0.40 22.71 4.56
CA VAL A 878 -0.93 22.70 5.20
C VAL A 878 -0.83 22.55 6.74
N PRO A 879 -0.15 23.48 7.44
CA PRO A 879 0.24 23.30 8.84
C PRO A 879 -0.94 23.22 9.82
N ASP A 880 -2.07 23.84 9.49
CA ASP A 880 -3.25 23.90 10.34
C ASP A 880 -4.17 22.67 10.20
N ARG A 881 -4.04 21.88 9.11
CA ARG A 881 -4.96 20.77 8.79
C ARG A 881 -4.35 19.38 8.79
N LEU A 882 -3.03 19.23 8.60
CA LEU A 882 -2.40 17.89 8.53
C LEU A 882 -2.73 17.01 9.75
N LYS A 883 -2.74 17.61 10.96
CA LYS A 883 -3.11 16.92 12.20
C LYS A 883 -4.53 16.35 12.20
N ASN A 884 -5.44 16.89 11.40
CA ASN A 884 -6.82 16.40 11.32
C ASN A 884 -6.89 15.03 10.64
N ILE A 885 -5.92 14.69 9.80
CA ILE A 885 -5.84 13.42 9.08
C ILE A 885 -4.69 12.52 9.60
N GLU A 886 -4.15 12.82 10.78
CA GLU A 886 -3.02 12.08 11.36
C GLU A 886 -3.27 10.56 11.41
N GLU A 887 -4.43 10.15 11.93
CA GLU A 887 -4.82 8.73 11.97
C GLU A 887 -4.95 8.11 10.56
N VAL A 888 -5.45 8.85 9.58
CA VAL A 888 -5.56 8.36 8.18
C VAL A 888 -4.18 8.07 7.60
N LEU A 889 -3.19 8.90 7.88
CA LEU A 889 -1.80 8.69 7.43
C LEU A 889 -1.12 7.55 8.19
N LEU A 890 -1.42 7.37 9.48
CA LEU A 890 -0.97 6.20 10.24
C LEU A 890 -1.61 4.91 9.72
N ASP A 891 -2.89 4.94 9.33
CA ASP A 891 -3.58 3.82 8.70
C ASP A 891 -2.98 3.46 7.34
N LEU A 892 -2.61 4.46 6.53
CA LEU A 892 -1.86 4.24 5.29
C LEU A 892 -0.53 3.53 5.56
N ARG A 893 0.21 3.93 6.59
CA ARG A 893 1.45 3.25 7.00
C ARG A 893 1.21 1.82 7.48
N ARG A 894 0.18 1.61 8.30
CA ARG A 894 -0.22 0.27 8.79
C ARG A 894 -0.59 -0.66 7.64
N ALA A 895 -1.16 -0.13 6.55
CA ALA A 895 -1.43 -0.88 5.32
C ALA A 895 -0.16 -1.20 4.49
N GLY A 896 1.00 -0.64 4.84
CA GLY A 896 2.24 -0.76 4.07
C GLY A 896 2.42 0.32 2.99
N GLY A 897 1.67 1.42 3.07
CA GLY A 897 1.86 2.60 2.24
C GLY A 897 2.98 3.53 2.76
N LYS A 898 3.44 4.41 1.87
CA LYS A 898 4.51 5.38 2.14
C LYS A 898 3.93 6.78 2.33
N VAL A 899 4.34 7.47 3.40
CA VAL A 899 3.97 8.87 3.68
C VAL A 899 5.21 9.74 3.46
N VAL A 900 5.18 10.54 2.39
CA VAL A 900 6.25 11.44 1.96
C VAL A 900 5.79 12.88 2.15
N ILE A 901 6.45 13.62 3.03
CA ILE A 901 6.09 15.01 3.33
C ILE A 901 7.23 15.93 2.94
N CYS A 902 6.91 16.96 2.16
CA CYS A 902 7.85 18.00 1.77
C CYS A 902 7.96 19.05 2.87
N VAL A 903 9.19 19.39 3.27
CA VAL A 903 9.47 20.53 4.15
C VAL A 903 10.16 21.61 3.34
N HIS A 904 9.46 22.73 3.14
CA HIS A 904 10.02 23.90 2.45
C HIS A 904 10.99 24.65 3.39
N ASP A 905 10.56 24.90 4.62
CA ASP A 905 11.36 25.49 5.68
C ASP A 905 10.74 25.27 7.07
N LEU A 906 11.51 25.61 8.12
CA LEU A 906 11.08 25.67 9.52
C LEU A 906 11.30 27.08 10.11
N LEU A 907 11.18 28.11 9.27
CA LEU A 907 11.53 29.48 9.66
C LEU A 907 10.73 30.01 10.86
N PRO A 908 9.45 29.67 11.07
CA PRO A 908 8.74 30.08 12.29
C PRO A 908 9.34 29.55 13.59
N LEU A 909 10.09 28.43 13.55
CA LEU A 909 10.83 27.90 14.69
C LEU A 909 12.24 28.50 14.80
N GLU A 910 12.85 28.82 13.67
CA GLU A 910 14.21 29.36 13.60
C GLU A 910 14.27 30.86 13.94
N LEU A 911 13.30 31.64 13.45
CA LEU A 911 13.26 33.09 13.55
C LEU A 911 11.87 33.59 13.99
N PRO A 912 11.34 33.15 15.16
CA PRO A 912 9.98 33.46 15.60
C PRO A 912 9.66 34.96 15.65
N GLN A 913 10.67 35.81 15.86
CA GLN A 913 10.53 37.27 15.88
C GLN A 913 10.03 37.88 14.56
N TYR A 914 10.15 37.17 13.44
CA TYR A 914 9.68 37.62 12.13
C TYR A 914 8.30 37.08 11.75
N PHE A 915 7.63 36.34 12.63
CA PHE A 915 6.32 35.73 12.38
C PHE A 915 5.29 36.17 13.44
N PRO A 916 3.98 36.07 13.15
CA PRO A 916 2.95 36.27 14.17
C PRO A 916 3.10 35.26 15.30
N ASN A 917 2.80 35.67 16.55
CA ASN A 917 3.01 34.86 17.78
C ASN A 917 2.37 33.46 17.75
N SER A 918 1.35 33.21 16.92
CA SER A 918 0.70 31.89 16.81
C SER A 918 1.43 30.93 15.86
N MET A 919 2.33 31.42 14.99
CA MET A 919 2.90 30.62 13.91
C MET A 919 3.98 29.65 14.39
N GLU A 920 4.75 30.03 15.42
CA GLU A 920 5.74 29.15 16.05
C GLU A 920 5.06 27.88 16.58
N ASN A 921 4.06 28.03 17.46
CA ASN A 921 3.30 26.91 18.01
C ASN A 921 2.58 26.09 16.92
N THR A 922 2.03 26.74 15.89
CA THR A 922 1.37 26.04 14.78
C THR A 922 2.37 25.19 13.99
N THR A 923 3.56 25.74 13.71
CA THR A 923 4.63 25.04 12.99
C THR A 923 5.23 23.92 13.82
N GLU A 924 5.40 24.12 15.13
CA GLU A 924 5.83 23.08 16.05
C GLU A 924 4.85 21.92 16.03
N GLN A 925 3.55 22.16 16.28
CA GLN A 925 2.53 21.11 16.26
C GLN A 925 2.46 20.36 14.93
N TRP A 926 2.56 21.09 13.81
CA TRP A 926 2.63 20.50 12.48
C TRP A 926 3.86 19.60 12.34
N PHE A 927 5.04 20.10 12.70
CA PHE A 927 6.28 19.34 12.56
C PHE A 927 6.32 18.11 13.48
N GLN A 928 5.78 18.22 14.69
CA GLN A 928 5.57 17.07 15.58
C GLN A 928 4.66 16.00 14.93
N CYS A 929 3.59 16.41 14.24
CA CYS A 929 2.73 15.50 13.46
C CYS A 929 3.52 14.86 12.32
N VAL A 930 4.29 15.64 11.55
CA VAL A 930 5.18 15.12 10.48
C VAL A 930 6.12 14.03 11.02
N LEU A 931 6.76 14.25 12.17
CA LEU A 931 7.66 13.27 12.79
C LEU A 931 6.95 11.98 13.26
N ARG A 932 5.64 12.02 13.50
CA ARG A 932 4.86 10.81 13.84
C ARG A 932 4.41 10.05 12.60
N VAL A 933 4.00 10.75 11.55
CA VAL A 933 3.36 10.13 10.37
C VAL A 933 4.29 9.89 9.20
N ALA A 934 5.38 10.64 9.03
CA ALA A 934 6.23 10.51 7.85
C ALA A 934 7.01 9.20 7.87
N THR A 935 7.11 8.57 6.70
CA THR A 935 8.12 7.53 6.40
C THR A 935 9.35 8.14 5.73
N GLN A 936 9.15 9.26 5.03
CA GLN A 936 10.21 10.02 4.40
C GLN A 936 9.88 11.52 4.45
N ILE A 937 10.88 12.33 4.73
CA ILE A 937 10.84 13.79 4.62
C ILE A 937 11.73 14.19 3.46
N VAL A 938 11.20 14.97 2.52
CA VAL A 938 11.99 15.52 1.42
C VAL A 938 12.03 17.03 1.55
N CYS A 939 13.21 17.60 1.56
CA CYS A 939 13.42 19.04 1.69
C CYS A 939 13.68 19.68 0.33
N VAL A 940 13.38 20.96 0.20
CA VAL A 940 13.67 21.71 -1.05
C VAL A 940 15.15 22.05 -1.23
N SER A 941 15.96 21.89 -0.18
CA SER A 941 17.40 22.15 -0.16
C SER A 941 18.09 21.24 0.87
N GLN A 942 19.39 21.03 0.68
CA GLN A 942 20.23 20.35 1.66
C GLN A 942 20.25 21.14 2.98
N THR A 943 20.34 22.48 2.90
CA THR A 943 20.28 23.37 4.07
C THR A 943 19.01 23.16 4.89
N THR A 944 17.85 22.99 4.23
CA THR A 944 16.59 22.70 4.94
C THR A 944 16.60 21.30 5.56
N ALA A 945 17.19 20.30 4.90
CA ALA A 945 17.34 18.96 5.47
C ALA A 945 18.17 18.97 6.76
N GLU A 946 19.27 19.72 6.78
CA GLU A 946 20.09 19.91 7.99
C GLU A 946 19.28 20.54 9.14
N LYS A 947 18.44 21.53 8.83
CA LYS A 947 17.54 22.17 9.80
C LYS A 947 16.46 21.21 10.32
N VAL A 948 15.86 20.41 9.44
CA VAL A 948 14.90 19.37 9.84
C VAL A 948 15.54 18.39 10.81
N ASN A 949 16.76 17.92 10.52
CA ASN A 949 17.50 17.05 11.43
C ASN A 949 17.76 17.72 12.79
N PHE A 950 18.21 18.98 12.79
CA PHE A 950 18.43 19.75 14.02
C PHE A 950 17.17 19.87 14.88
N PHE A 951 16.05 20.31 14.31
CA PHE A 951 14.80 20.51 15.06
C PHE A 951 14.16 19.19 15.50
N ALA A 952 14.30 18.10 14.71
CA ALA A 952 13.82 16.78 15.11
C ALA A 952 14.51 16.31 16.40
N HIS A 953 15.83 16.50 16.51
CA HIS A 953 16.58 16.21 17.74
C HIS A 953 16.19 17.15 18.89
N ALA A 954 15.99 18.44 18.62
CA ALA A 954 15.65 19.41 19.66
C ALA A 954 14.29 19.13 20.33
N LEU A 955 13.29 18.68 19.58
CA LEU A 955 11.95 18.37 20.11
C LEU A 955 11.89 17.10 20.96
N SER A 956 12.97 16.30 21.02
CA SER A 956 13.03 15.03 21.78
C SER A 956 11.91 14.03 21.43
N ILE A 957 11.33 14.14 20.22
CA ILE A 957 10.33 13.20 19.71
C ILE A 957 11.08 12.09 19.00
N LYS A 958 11.03 10.89 19.56
CA LYS A 958 11.59 9.69 18.95
C LYS A 958 10.59 9.10 17.98
N PRO A 959 10.88 9.05 16.67
CA PRO A 959 9.99 8.38 15.74
C PRO A 959 10.00 6.87 16.04
N SER A 960 8.85 6.21 15.88
CA SER A 960 8.71 4.78 16.13
C SER A 960 9.49 3.90 15.13
N GLN A 961 9.86 4.48 13.98
CA GLN A 961 10.69 3.88 12.95
C GLN A 961 11.60 4.97 12.34
N PRO A 962 12.77 4.61 11.78
CA PRO A 962 13.62 5.56 11.06
C PRO A 962 12.85 6.30 9.95
N ILE A 963 13.02 7.62 9.90
CA ILE A 963 12.45 8.46 8.83
C ILE A 963 13.56 8.78 7.84
N ALA A 964 13.40 8.38 6.58
CA ALA A 964 14.34 8.76 5.52
C ALA A 964 14.31 10.29 5.30
N LEU A 965 15.46 10.91 5.19
CA LEU A 965 15.61 12.34 4.98
C LEU A 965 16.34 12.56 3.65
N ASP A 966 15.73 13.34 2.77
CA ASP A 966 16.26 13.66 1.44
C ASP A 966 16.04 15.13 1.08
N TYR A 967 16.58 15.53 -0.06
CA TYR A 967 16.29 16.82 -0.66
C TYR A 967 16.25 16.77 -2.20
N PHE A 968 15.53 17.71 -2.80
CA PHE A 968 15.46 17.89 -4.26
C PHE A 968 15.42 19.39 -4.62
N PRO A 969 16.12 19.82 -5.69
CA PRO A 969 16.14 21.22 -6.08
C PRO A 969 14.82 21.63 -6.76
N LEU A 970 14.33 22.85 -6.49
CA LEU A 970 13.19 23.43 -7.20
C LEU A 970 13.58 23.98 -8.58
N ALA A 971 12.61 24.00 -9.49
CA ALA A 971 12.84 24.43 -10.87
C ALA A 971 12.71 25.94 -11.11
N ALA A 972 13.29 26.40 -12.21
CA ALA A 972 13.36 27.81 -12.58
C ALA A 972 12.41 28.22 -13.72
N ASP A 973 11.83 27.27 -14.46
CA ASP A 973 11.00 27.56 -15.62
C ASP A 973 9.56 27.94 -15.23
N LEU A 974 9.18 29.16 -15.59
CA LEU A 974 7.82 29.72 -15.40
C LEU A 974 6.84 29.30 -16.51
N ALA A 975 7.33 28.65 -17.58
CA ALA A 975 6.62 28.46 -18.85
C ALA A 975 5.33 27.61 -18.80
N ASN A 976 5.03 26.96 -17.68
CA ASN A 976 3.82 26.13 -17.51
C ASN A 976 2.66 26.85 -16.79
N SER A 977 2.76 28.15 -16.48
CA SER A 977 1.62 28.94 -16.02
C SER A 977 0.75 29.37 -17.22
N LYS A 978 -0.50 28.91 -17.30
CA LYS A 978 -1.48 29.40 -18.30
C LYS A 978 -1.51 30.95 -18.31
N PRO A 979 -1.48 31.61 -19.50
CA PRO A 979 -1.51 33.07 -19.59
C PRO A 979 -2.74 33.62 -18.87
N SER A 980 -2.55 34.35 -17.76
CA SER A 980 -3.70 34.70 -16.90
C SER A 980 -4.23 36.10 -17.14
N LYS A 981 -3.35 37.08 -17.42
CA LYS A 981 -3.74 38.51 -17.56
C LYS A 981 -2.92 39.33 -18.56
N GLY A 982 -1.80 38.82 -19.08
CA GLY A 982 -0.93 39.57 -20.00
C GLY A 982 -0.22 40.76 -19.33
N ILE A 983 0.59 41.49 -20.10
CA ILE A 983 1.34 42.66 -19.60
C ILE A 983 0.40 43.90 -19.60
N PRO A 984 0.23 44.59 -18.45
CA PRO A 984 -0.62 45.78 -18.39
C PRO A 984 -0.05 46.94 -19.22
N SER A 985 -0.90 47.89 -19.62
CA SER A 985 -0.52 49.00 -20.52
C SER A 985 0.62 49.89 -19.99
N TYR A 986 0.71 50.07 -18.66
CA TYR A 986 1.83 50.76 -18.01
C TYR A 986 3.13 49.93 -17.98
N GLY A 987 3.02 48.60 -18.08
CA GLY A 987 4.14 47.67 -18.00
C GLY A 987 5.15 47.88 -19.13
N SER A 988 4.68 48.16 -20.36
CA SER A 988 5.55 48.42 -21.51
C SER A 988 6.45 49.65 -21.32
N GLN A 989 5.96 50.69 -20.63
CA GLN A 989 6.75 51.90 -20.33
C GLN A 989 7.78 51.64 -19.21
N LEU A 990 7.43 50.82 -18.22
CA LEU A 990 8.38 50.41 -17.20
C LEU A 990 9.50 49.55 -17.81
N LEU A 991 9.15 48.53 -18.59
CA LEU A 991 10.11 47.63 -19.23
C LEU A 991 11.10 48.38 -20.14
N SER A 992 10.66 49.41 -20.87
CA SER A 992 11.57 50.23 -21.71
C SER A 992 12.56 51.07 -20.89
N LYS A 993 12.14 51.57 -19.71
CA LYS A 993 13.05 52.24 -18.76
C LYS A 993 14.09 51.30 -18.16
N LEU A 994 13.69 50.06 -17.84
CA LEU A 994 14.59 49.07 -17.24
C LEU A 994 15.72 48.67 -18.19
N LYS A 995 15.48 48.65 -19.52
CA LYS A 995 16.51 48.38 -20.53
C LYS A 995 17.65 49.41 -20.56
N THR A 996 17.40 50.65 -20.14
CA THR A 996 18.37 51.76 -20.25
C THR A 996 18.93 52.24 -18.92
N SER A 997 18.44 51.68 -17.80
CA SER A 997 18.81 52.09 -16.44
C SER A 997 19.26 50.89 -15.62
N THR A 998 20.26 51.07 -14.76
CA THR A 998 20.58 50.04 -13.76
C THR A 998 19.39 49.87 -12.82
N SER A 999 18.92 48.64 -12.67
CA SER A 999 17.68 48.33 -11.97
C SER A 999 17.82 47.12 -11.06
N PHE A 1000 17.14 47.17 -9.92
CA PHE A 1000 17.08 46.15 -8.90
C PHE A 1000 15.66 45.64 -8.74
N LEU A 1001 15.49 44.33 -8.74
CA LEU A 1001 14.22 43.65 -8.53
C LEU A 1001 14.24 42.92 -7.19
N MET A 1002 13.15 42.94 -6.44
CA MET A 1002 12.91 42.03 -5.31
C MET A 1002 11.56 41.34 -5.53
N VAL A 1003 11.54 40.01 -5.45
CA VAL A 1003 10.33 39.21 -5.73
C VAL A 1003 9.96 38.39 -4.50
N GLY A 1004 8.72 38.55 -4.02
CA GLY A 1004 8.20 37.82 -2.87
C GLY A 1004 7.09 38.59 -2.16
N THR A 1005 6.33 37.88 -1.32
CA THR A 1005 5.42 38.54 -0.37
C THR A 1005 6.26 39.46 0.54
N ILE A 1006 5.82 40.71 0.73
CA ILE A 1006 6.52 41.68 1.58
C ILE A 1006 6.31 41.26 3.04
N GLU A 1007 7.36 40.82 3.71
CA GLU A 1007 7.32 40.27 5.07
C GLU A 1007 8.62 40.61 5.85
N PRO A 1008 8.60 40.59 7.20
CA PRO A 1008 9.68 41.14 8.03
C PRO A 1008 11.08 40.60 7.72
N ARG A 1009 11.20 39.28 7.53
CA ARG A 1009 12.49 38.62 7.31
C ARG A 1009 13.13 38.92 5.96
N LYS A 1010 12.40 39.47 4.99
CA LYS A 1010 12.86 39.60 3.59
C LYS A 1010 13.67 40.87 3.31
N GLY A 1011 13.94 41.69 4.32
CA GLY A 1011 14.85 42.82 4.23
C GLY A 1011 14.36 43.97 3.34
N TYR A 1012 13.07 44.02 2.97
CA TYR A 1012 12.52 45.10 2.11
C TYR A 1012 12.78 46.50 2.70
N ARG A 1013 12.64 46.64 4.02
CA ARG A 1013 12.92 47.90 4.74
C ARG A 1013 14.39 48.28 4.64
N ASP A 1014 15.30 47.33 4.90
CA ASP A 1014 16.74 47.58 4.85
C ASP A 1014 17.22 47.95 3.45
N ILE A 1015 16.69 47.29 2.42
CA ILE A 1015 16.99 47.63 1.02
C ILE A 1015 16.42 49.00 0.66
N LEU A 1016 15.18 49.33 1.08
CA LEU A 1016 14.61 50.65 0.82
C LEU A 1016 15.46 51.76 1.45
N GLU A 1017 15.88 51.60 2.70
CA GLU A 1017 16.75 52.56 3.39
C GLU A 1017 18.14 52.66 2.74
N ALA A 1018 18.72 51.54 2.31
CA ALA A 1018 19.98 51.53 1.57
C ALA A 1018 19.88 52.27 0.22
N MET A 1019 18.74 52.13 -0.45
CA MET A 1019 18.42 52.82 -1.70
C MET A 1019 18.15 54.32 -1.49
N ARG A 1020 17.48 54.71 -0.40
CA ARG A 1020 17.35 56.13 -0.01
C ARG A 1020 18.70 56.79 0.19
N GLU A 1021 19.63 56.11 0.86
CA GLU A 1021 21.00 56.60 1.01
C GLU A 1021 21.71 56.71 -0.36
N LEU A 1022 21.53 55.72 -1.23
CA LEU A 1022 22.10 55.73 -2.58
C LEU A 1022 21.57 56.90 -3.43
N TRP A 1023 20.24 57.14 -3.40
CA TRP A 1023 19.61 58.25 -4.11
C TRP A 1023 20.03 59.61 -3.54
N SER A 1024 20.21 59.73 -2.22
CA SER A 1024 20.71 60.96 -1.59
C SER A 1024 22.12 61.34 -2.07
N LYS A 1025 22.92 60.34 -2.46
CA LYS A 1025 24.27 60.48 -3.04
C LYS A 1025 24.24 60.65 -4.57
N GLY A 1026 23.07 60.87 -5.18
CA GLY A 1026 22.90 61.08 -6.62
C GLY A 1026 22.68 59.82 -7.45
N GLY A 1027 22.38 58.68 -6.82
CA GLY A 1027 22.03 57.43 -7.49
C GLY A 1027 20.82 57.56 -8.43
N LYS A 1028 20.85 56.82 -9.54
CA LYS A 1028 19.79 56.78 -10.58
C LYS A 1028 19.19 55.39 -10.75
N GLU A 1029 19.56 54.47 -9.86
CA GLU A 1029 19.15 53.08 -9.88
C GLU A 1029 17.64 52.96 -9.57
N ILE A 1030 16.94 52.10 -10.32
CA ILE A 1030 15.50 51.82 -10.13
C ILE A 1030 15.35 50.62 -9.19
N LEU A 1031 14.48 50.70 -8.19
CA LEU A 1031 14.09 49.60 -7.30
C LEU A 1031 12.64 49.16 -7.60
N ILE A 1032 12.45 47.86 -7.78
CA ILE A 1032 11.14 47.26 -8.03
C ILE A 1032 10.87 46.19 -6.98
N PHE A 1033 9.77 46.33 -6.25
CA PHE A 1033 9.20 45.29 -5.42
C PHE A 1033 8.07 44.60 -6.16
N VAL A 1034 8.12 43.28 -6.27
CA VAL A 1034 7.03 42.44 -6.81
C VAL A 1034 6.50 41.53 -5.72
N GLY A 1035 5.20 41.63 -5.44
CA GLY A 1035 4.50 40.74 -4.52
C GLY A 1035 3.46 41.45 -3.67
N LYS A 1036 2.62 40.65 -3.00
CA LYS A 1036 1.54 41.16 -2.13
C LYS A 1036 2.08 41.59 -0.77
N LYS A 1037 1.31 42.43 -0.06
CA LYS A 1037 1.55 42.73 1.36
C LYS A 1037 1.44 41.45 2.19
N GLY A 1038 2.44 41.18 3.03
CA GLY A 1038 2.45 40.10 4.01
C GLY A 1038 2.09 40.57 5.43
N TRP A 1039 2.43 39.76 6.43
CA TRP A 1039 2.12 40.06 7.84
C TRP A 1039 3.07 41.10 8.43
N MET A 1040 2.61 41.87 9.41
CA MET A 1040 3.40 42.85 10.17
C MET A 1040 4.05 43.97 9.32
N MET A 1041 3.55 44.21 8.11
CA MET A 1041 4.15 45.14 7.13
C MET A 1041 3.29 46.37 6.82
N ASP A 1042 2.23 46.63 7.58
CA ASP A 1042 1.32 47.76 7.34
C ASP A 1042 2.07 49.11 7.31
N ASP A 1043 2.96 49.33 8.28
CA ASP A 1043 3.77 50.55 8.35
C ASP A 1043 4.72 50.67 7.14
N LEU A 1044 5.41 49.59 6.77
CA LEU A 1044 6.36 49.60 5.65
C LEU A 1044 5.64 49.84 4.31
N CYS A 1045 4.50 49.19 4.08
CA CYS A 1045 3.71 49.39 2.87
C CYS A 1045 3.23 50.84 2.75
N THR A 1046 2.80 51.45 3.86
CA THR A 1046 2.43 52.87 3.91
C THR A 1046 3.63 53.76 3.62
N GLU A 1047 4.81 53.45 4.16
CA GLU A 1047 6.04 54.18 3.90
C GLU A 1047 6.51 54.07 2.44
N ILE A 1048 6.33 52.91 1.80
CA ILE A 1048 6.66 52.69 0.38
C ILE A 1048 5.80 53.60 -0.51
N GLU A 1049 4.48 53.63 -0.26
CA GLU A 1049 3.54 54.43 -1.04
C GLU A 1049 3.73 55.94 -0.83
N ALA A 1050 4.18 56.35 0.36
CA ALA A 1050 4.47 57.74 0.71
C ALA A 1050 5.87 58.22 0.26
N ASP A 1051 6.72 57.34 -0.28
CA ASP A 1051 8.10 57.68 -0.63
C ASP A 1051 8.18 58.70 -1.78
N PRO A 1052 9.01 59.76 -1.70
CA PRO A 1052 9.15 60.76 -2.75
C PRO A 1052 9.57 60.21 -4.13
N GLU A 1053 10.23 59.05 -4.15
CA GLU A 1053 10.71 58.35 -5.35
C GLU A 1053 9.72 57.30 -5.86
N PHE A 1054 8.57 57.10 -5.18
CA PHE A 1054 7.50 56.21 -5.63
C PHE A 1054 6.97 56.60 -7.01
N ASN A 1055 6.81 55.60 -7.88
CA ASN A 1055 6.51 55.71 -9.31
C ASN A 1055 7.55 56.46 -10.18
N LYS A 1056 8.71 56.88 -9.62
CA LYS A 1056 9.83 57.49 -10.34
C LYS A 1056 11.03 56.55 -10.43
N LYS A 1057 11.57 56.15 -9.27
CA LYS A 1057 12.67 55.19 -9.11
C LYS A 1057 12.28 54.00 -8.23
N LEU A 1058 11.22 54.11 -7.43
CA LEU A 1058 10.66 53.03 -6.63
C LEU A 1058 9.32 52.57 -7.23
N TYR A 1059 9.16 51.28 -7.46
CA TYR A 1059 7.92 50.68 -7.96
C TYR A 1059 7.51 49.52 -7.06
N TRP A 1060 6.23 49.43 -6.70
CA TRP A 1060 5.65 48.26 -6.03
C TRP A 1060 4.53 47.67 -6.90
N LEU A 1061 4.74 46.45 -7.37
CA LEU A 1061 3.89 45.72 -8.29
C LEU A 1061 3.23 44.53 -7.56
N SER A 1062 2.01 44.75 -7.09
CA SER A 1062 1.24 43.72 -6.37
C SER A 1062 0.33 42.93 -7.33
N GLY A 1063 0.37 41.60 -7.26
CA GLY A 1063 -0.57 40.71 -7.97
C GLY A 1063 -0.41 40.67 -9.49
N ILE A 1064 0.80 40.93 -10.01
CA ILE A 1064 1.10 40.82 -11.44
C ILE A 1064 1.01 39.37 -11.93
N SER A 1065 0.85 39.17 -13.25
CA SER A 1065 0.87 37.84 -13.85
C SER A 1065 2.29 37.28 -13.97
N ASP A 1066 2.40 35.95 -14.07
CA ASP A 1066 3.69 35.26 -14.28
C ASP A 1066 4.36 35.74 -15.59
N GLU A 1067 3.60 36.06 -16.64
CA GLU A 1067 4.16 36.60 -17.89
C GLU A 1067 4.82 37.99 -17.70
N PHE A 1068 4.23 38.84 -16.85
CA PHE A 1068 4.82 40.14 -16.56
C PHE A 1068 6.04 39.99 -15.64
N LEU A 1069 6.00 39.07 -14.67
CA LEU A 1069 7.14 38.73 -13.83
C LEU A 1069 8.33 38.18 -14.66
N ASP A 1070 8.06 37.26 -15.58
CA ASP A 1070 9.05 36.72 -16.54
C ASP A 1070 9.70 37.87 -17.35
N SER A 1071 8.89 38.79 -17.85
CA SER A 1071 9.39 40.00 -18.54
C SER A 1071 10.24 40.90 -17.63
N LEU A 1072 9.93 41.01 -16.34
CA LEU A 1072 10.73 41.79 -15.40
C LEU A 1072 12.10 41.14 -15.16
N TYR A 1073 12.16 39.81 -15.02
CA TYR A 1073 13.44 39.10 -14.93
C TYR A 1073 14.31 39.33 -16.15
N GLN A 1074 13.73 39.31 -17.37
CA GLN A 1074 14.47 39.55 -18.62
C GLN A 1074 15.04 40.97 -18.76
N ASN A 1075 14.41 41.97 -18.14
CA ASN A 1075 14.72 43.38 -18.40
C ASN A 1075 15.38 44.11 -17.21
N THR A 1076 15.49 43.47 -16.04
CA THR A 1076 16.12 44.06 -14.85
C THR A 1076 17.61 43.73 -14.79
N SER A 1077 18.44 44.64 -14.26
CA SER A 1077 19.89 44.42 -14.17
C SER A 1077 20.25 43.34 -13.13
N ALA A 1078 19.65 43.39 -11.94
CA ALA A 1078 19.85 42.36 -10.92
C ALA A 1078 18.63 42.12 -10.03
N LEU A 1079 18.46 40.88 -9.59
CA LEU A 1079 17.58 40.50 -8.49
C LEU A 1079 18.33 40.65 -7.16
N ILE A 1080 17.71 41.30 -6.17
CA ILE A 1080 18.15 41.35 -4.78
C ILE A 1080 17.33 40.34 -3.96
N ALA A 1081 18.01 39.36 -3.36
CA ALA A 1081 17.45 38.46 -2.36
C ALA A 1081 18.05 38.80 -0.98
N ALA A 1082 17.31 39.57 -0.18
CA ALA A 1082 17.79 40.13 1.08
C ALA A 1082 17.31 39.38 2.34
N SER A 1083 16.70 38.20 2.17
CA SER A 1083 16.13 37.40 3.25
C SER A 1083 17.15 37.04 4.33
N GLU A 1084 16.80 37.21 5.61
CA GLU A 1084 17.58 36.76 6.77
C GLU A 1084 17.50 35.24 6.99
N GLY A 1085 16.48 34.60 6.43
CA GLY A 1085 16.35 33.13 6.35
C GLY A 1085 15.41 32.76 5.21
N GLU A 1086 15.67 31.64 4.52
CA GLU A 1086 14.88 31.14 3.40
C GLU A 1086 14.96 29.60 3.34
N GLY A 1087 13.96 28.95 2.73
CA GLY A 1087 13.98 27.50 2.48
C GLY A 1087 14.73 27.09 1.20
N PHE A 1088 14.60 27.89 0.14
CA PHE A 1088 15.27 27.67 -1.15
C PHE A 1088 15.66 28.99 -1.83
N GLY A 1089 14.69 29.91 -1.98
CA GLY A 1089 14.90 31.15 -2.73
C GLY A 1089 14.58 31.01 -4.21
N LEU A 1090 13.38 30.54 -4.53
CA LEU A 1090 12.90 30.33 -5.90
C LEU A 1090 13.15 31.53 -6.85
N PRO A 1091 13.01 32.82 -6.43
CA PRO A 1091 13.36 33.95 -7.29
C PRO A 1091 14.80 33.94 -7.82
N LEU A 1092 15.77 33.42 -7.05
CA LEU A 1092 17.17 33.38 -7.47
C LEU A 1092 17.36 32.50 -8.70
N VAL A 1093 16.75 31.31 -8.72
CA VAL A 1093 16.86 30.39 -9.86
C VAL A 1093 16.05 30.89 -11.06
N GLU A 1094 14.89 31.51 -10.83
CA GLU A 1094 14.09 32.16 -11.88
C GLU A 1094 14.87 33.30 -12.55
N ALA A 1095 15.47 34.20 -11.76
CA ALA A 1095 16.31 35.29 -12.27
C ALA A 1095 17.54 34.76 -13.02
N ALA A 1096 18.20 33.73 -12.49
CA ALA A 1096 19.35 33.09 -13.13
C ALA A 1096 19.00 32.51 -14.50
N HIS A 1097 17.82 31.89 -14.64
CA HIS A 1097 17.33 31.34 -15.90
C HIS A 1097 17.22 32.40 -17.00
N HIS A 1098 16.81 33.62 -16.65
CA HIS A 1098 16.77 34.77 -17.57
C HIS A 1098 18.10 35.53 -17.68
N LYS A 1099 19.17 35.02 -17.07
CA LYS A 1099 20.50 35.66 -17.01
C LYS A 1099 20.48 37.04 -16.31
N CYS A 1100 19.50 37.27 -15.44
CA CYS A 1100 19.47 38.43 -14.56
C CYS A 1100 20.52 38.24 -13.45
N HIS A 1101 21.36 39.25 -13.19
CA HIS A 1101 22.39 39.11 -12.16
C HIS A 1101 21.78 38.96 -10.77
N LEU A 1102 22.51 38.32 -9.87
CA LEU A 1102 22.03 38.03 -8.52
C LEU A 1102 22.83 38.80 -7.48
N ILE A 1103 22.13 39.46 -6.58
CA ILE A 1103 22.66 40.06 -5.35
C ILE A 1103 21.94 39.36 -4.20
N ALA A 1104 22.65 38.56 -3.43
CA ALA A 1104 22.05 37.75 -2.37
C ALA A 1104 22.68 38.07 -1.02
N ARG A 1105 21.90 38.01 0.06
CA ARG A 1105 22.48 38.00 1.40
C ARG A 1105 23.34 36.76 1.58
N ASP A 1106 24.44 36.89 2.32
CA ASP A 1106 25.35 35.78 2.58
C ASP A 1106 24.80 34.77 3.62
N ILE A 1107 23.85 33.92 3.19
CA ILE A 1107 23.28 32.82 3.98
C ILE A 1107 23.47 31.47 3.28
N SER A 1108 23.51 30.37 4.05
CA SER A 1108 23.85 29.02 3.56
C SER A 1108 23.02 28.59 2.34
N VAL A 1109 21.70 28.74 2.41
CA VAL A 1109 20.79 28.31 1.32
C VAL A 1109 21.00 29.12 0.03
N PHE A 1110 21.32 30.41 0.11
CA PHE A 1110 21.61 31.21 -1.09
C PHE A 1110 22.98 30.86 -1.68
N ARG A 1111 23.94 30.39 -0.87
CA ARG A 1111 25.19 29.82 -1.38
C ARG A 1111 24.96 28.48 -2.06
N GLU A 1112 24.12 27.63 -1.48
CA GLU A 1112 23.72 26.35 -2.07
C GLU A 1112 23.05 26.55 -3.43
N VAL A 1113 22.09 27.49 -3.51
CA VAL A 1113 21.29 27.69 -4.71
C VAL A 1113 22.01 28.50 -5.78
N ALA A 1114 22.63 29.63 -5.44
CA ALA A 1114 23.20 30.53 -6.43
C ALA A 1114 24.69 30.27 -6.74
N GLY A 1115 25.40 29.52 -5.90
CA GLY A 1115 26.81 29.16 -6.08
C GLY A 1115 27.72 30.37 -6.28
N GLU A 1116 28.63 30.32 -7.26
CA GLU A 1116 29.49 31.47 -7.62
C GLU A 1116 28.80 32.49 -8.54
N GLY A 1117 27.52 32.28 -8.88
CA GLY A 1117 26.77 33.13 -9.81
C GLY A 1117 26.20 34.42 -9.20
N ALA A 1118 26.27 34.58 -7.87
CA ALA A 1118 25.75 35.74 -7.15
C ALA A 1118 26.82 36.59 -6.48
N PHE A 1119 26.51 37.88 -6.33
CA PHE A 1119 27.25 38.76 -5.43
C PHE A 1119 26.65 38.68 -4.03
N TYR A 1120 27.46 38.26 -3.06
CA TYR A 1120 27.01 38.08 -1.67
C TYR A 1120 27.33 39.29 -0.81
N PHE A 1121 26.32 39.85 -0.16
CA PHE A 1121 26.45 41.00 0.73
C PHE A 1121 26.28 40.58 2.21
N LYS A 1122 27.00 41.26 3.12
CA LYS A 1122 27.04 40.94 4.57
C LYS A 1122 26.64 42.11 5.47
N GLY A 1123 26.41 43.30 4.90
CA GLY A 1123 26.13 44.51 5.65
C GLY A 1123 24.96 44.34 6.63
N PRO A 1124 25.17 44.50 7.95
CA PRO A 1124 24.10 44.34 8.94
C PRO A 1124 23.24 45.61 9.11
N THR A 1125 23.58 46.69 8.40
CA THR A 1125 22.88 47.98 8.46
C THR A 1125 22.60 48.50 7.05
N PRO A 1126 21.54 49.31 6.86
CA PRO A 1126 21.22 49.89 5.56
C PRO A 1126 22.39 50.65 4.91
N SER A 1127 23.23 51.31 5.71
CA SER A 1127 24.39 52.03 5.19
C SER A 1127 25.47 51.11 4.63
N LYS A 1128 25.75 49.98 5.29
CA LYS A 1128 26.67 48.97 4.76
C LYS A 1128 26.11 48.26 3.53
N ILE A 1129 24.82 47.96 3.53
CA ILE A 1129 24.14 47.44 2.34
C ILE A 1129 24.26 48.44 1.18
N SER A 1130 24.08 49.74 1.42
CA SER A 1130 24.26 50.79 0.39
C SER A 1130 25.68 50.81 -0.19
N GLU A 1131 26.71 50.68 0.66
CA GLU A 1131 28.11 50.56 0.21
C GLU A 1131 28.33 49.33 -0.70
N GLU A 1132 27.78 48.17 -0.31
CA GLU A 1132 27.89 46.92 -1.07
C GLU A 1132 27.10 46.95 -2.38
N LEU A 1133 25.91 47.56 -2.40
CA LEU A 1133 25.16 47.81 -3.64
C LEU A 1133 25.93 48.74 -4.58
N GLN A 1134 26.56 49.80 -4.07
CA GLN A 1134 27.43 50.67 -4.88
C GLN A 1134 28.63 49.90 -5.45
N GLN A 1135 29.24 49.03 -4.64
CA GLN A 1135 30.31 48.16 -5.09
C GLN A 1135 29.83 47.26 -6.23
N TRP A 1136 28.67 46.63 -6.09
CA TRP A 1136 28.08 45.82 -7.14
C TRP A 1136 27.84 46.63 -8.42
N VAL A 1137 27.26 47.84 -8.33
CA VAL A 1137 27.03 48.72 -9.50
C VAL A 1137 28.35 49.05 -10.22
N ARG A 1138 29.44 49.28 -9.47
CA ARG A 1138 30.78 49.52 -10.06
C ARG A 1138 31.30 48.28 -10.77
N LEU A 1139 31.14 47.08 -10.20
CA LEU A 1139 31.54 45.83 -10.81
C LEU A 1139 30.71 45.52 -12.06
N TYR A 1140 29.39 45.72 -12.01
CA TYR A 1140 28.47 45.52 -13.11
C TYR A 1140 28.81 46.41 -14.31
N LYS A 1141 29.06 47.71 -14.08
CA LYS A 1141 29.49 48.65 -15.13
C LYS A 1141 30.84 48.29 -15.76
N LYS A 1142 31.71 47.57 -15.05
CA LYS A 1142 32.99 47.06 -15.54
C LYS A 1142 32.89 45.67 -16.20
N GLY A 1143 31.71 45.05 -16.22
CA GLY A 1143 31.52 43.66 -16.68
C GLY A 1143 32.18 42.62 -15.76
N GLN A 1144 32.44 42.98 -14.50
CA GLN A 1144 33.16 42.16 -13.50
C GLN A 1144 32.23 41.64 -12.38
N ALA A 1145 30.93 41.91 -12.45
CA ALA A 1145 29.98 41.33 -11.50
C ALA A 1145 29.85 39.82 -11.74
N PRO A 1146 29.65 39.00 -10.69
CA PRO A 1146 29.38 37.57 -10.82
C PRO A 1146 28.25 37.32 -11.82
N HIS A 1147 28.45 36.38 -12.75
CA HIS A 1147 27.50 36.12 -13.82
C HIS A 1147 26.59 34.93 -13.45
N PRO A 1148 25.25 35.05 -13.60
CA PRO A 1148 24.28 34.00 -13.26
C PRO A 1148 24.39 32.71 -14.09
N ARG A 1149 25.30 32.61 -15.07
CA ARG A 1149 25.53 31.38 -15.85
C ARG A 1149 26.22 30.30 -15.02
N ASN A 1150 26.84 30.70 -13.91
CA ASN A 1150 27.48 29.81 -12.96
C ASN A 1150 26.50 29.32 -11.87
N THR A 1151 25.21 29.69 -11.97
CA THR A 1151 24.14 29.18 -11.11
C THR A 1151 23.50 27.98 -11.80
N VAL A 1152 23.36 26.87 -11.07
CA VAL A 1152 22.72 25.65 -11.58
C VAL A 1152 21.21 25.86 -11.60
N THR A 1153 20.60 25.86 -12.79
CA THR A 1153 19.14 25.93 -12.95
C THR A 1153 18.59 24.59 -13.45
N THR A 1154 17.43 24.17 -12.96
CA THR A 1154 16.74 22.94 -13.38
C THR A 1154 15.33 23.24 -13.90
N THR A 1155 14.75 22.29 -14.62
CA THR A 1155 13.36 22.35 -15.11
C THR A 1155 12.42 21.57 -14.18
N TRP A 1156 11.11 21.83 -14.23
CA TRP A 1156 10.12 21.07 -13.43
C TRP A 1156 10.17 19.57 -13.72
N LYS A 1157 10.44 19.19 -14.97
CA LYS A 1157 10.63 17.79 -15.36
C LYS A 1157 11.82 17.17 -14.60
N ASN A 1158 13.00 17.78 -14.69
CA ASN A 1158 14.21 17.25 -14.07
C ASN A 1158 14.12 17.28 -12.53
N SER A 1159 13.53 18.34 -11.96
CA SER A 1159 13.26 18.44 -10.51
C SER A 1159 12.36 17.30 -10.03
N THR A 1160 11.31 16.98 -10.80
CA THR A 1160 10.40 15.87 -10.50
C THR A 1160 11.08 14.50 -10.68
N GLU A 1161 11.94 14.34 -11.69
CA GLU A 1161 12.74 13.12 -11.86
C GLU A 1161 13.65 12.88 -10.64
N ILE A 1162 14.36 13.89 -10.16
CA ILE A 1162 15.18 13.79 -8.94
C ILE A 1162 14.31 13.46 -7.71
N LEU A 1163 13.14 14.10 -7.57
CA LEU A 1163 12.20 13.78 -6.49
C LEU A 1163 11.78 12.31 -6.52
N LEU A 1164 11.45 11.79 -7.70
CA LEU A 1164 11.06 10.39 -7.88
C LEU A 1164 12.22 9.43 -7.61
N GLU A 1165 13.44 9.76 -8.02
CA GLU A 1165 14.64 9.01 -7.67
C GLU A 1165 14.84 8.92 -6.15
N ARG A 1166 14.59 10.00 -5.41
CA ARG A 1166 14.63 9.98 -3.93
C ARG A 1166 13.49 9.20 -3.31
N ILE A 1167 12.30 9.24 -3.89
CA ILE A 1167 11.13 8.50 -3.36
C ILE A 1167 11.26 7.00 -3.61
N PHE A 1168 11.80 6.57 -4.75
CA PHE A 1168 11.86 5.16 -5.14
C PHE A 1168 13.24 4.51 -4.98
N GLY A 1169 14.29 5.30 -4.73
CA GLY A 1169 15.65 4.80 -4.48
C GLY A 1169 15.87 4.39 -3.04
N ASP A 1170 16.89 3.55 -2.84
CA ASP A 1170 17.34 3.08 -1.52
C ASP A 1170 18.41 4.01 -0.90
N ASP A 1171 19.00 4.91 -1.70
CA ASP A 1171 20.06 5.83 -1.30
C ASP A 1171 19.48 7.17 -0.80
N HIS A 1172 19.37 7.29 0.52
CA HIS A 1172 18.87 8.48 1.22
C HIS A 1172 20.01 9.39 1.71
N TYR A 1173 19.77 10.71 1.74
CA TYR A 1173 20.74 11.68 2.29
C TYR A 1173 21.03 11.44 3.79
N GLY A 1174 20.01 11.05 4.57
CA GLY A 1174 20.17 10.68 5.96
C GLY A 1174 18.93 10.00 6.55
N PHE A 1175 18.98 9.71 7.84
CA PHE A 1175 17.84 9.14 8.59
C PHE A 1175 17.69 9.82 9.94
N LEU A 1176 16.44 10.10 10.32
CA LEU A 1176 16.08 10.50 11.68
C LEU A 1176 15.81 9.22 12.50
N ASN A 1177 16.70 8.90 13.44
CA ASN A 1177 16.66 7.67 14.25
C ASN A 1177 16.25 7.95 15.71
N SER A 1178 15.77 6.90 16.39
CA SER A 1178 15.35 6.88 17.81
C SER A 1178 16.48 7.05 18.81
#